data_AF-A0A3B9YUV1-F1
#
_entry.id   AF-A0A3B9YUV1-F1
#
_cell.length_a   1.000
_cell.length_b   1.000
_cell.length_c   1.000
_cell.angle_alpha   90.00
_cell.angle_beta   90.00
_cell.angle_gamma   90.00
#
_symmetry.space_group_name_H-M   'P 1'
#
loop_
_entity.id
_entity.type
_entity.pdbx_description
1 polymer ?
#
loop_
_entity_poly.entity_id
_entity_poly.type
_entity_poly.pdbx_seq_one_letter_code
_entity_poly.pdbx_strand_id
1 'polypeptide(L)'
;MTFTRLRLSGFKSFVEPTELPIEPGLTGVVGPNGCGKSNLLEALRWVMGENSAKSMRGDGMEDVIFAGTGARPMRNMAEVALTIDNQDRRAPAAYNDSDTLEVLRRIERDMGSHYRVNGRETRAKDVQLMFADMASGAHASSMVRQGQISQLISAKPAARRAILEEAAGISGLHARRHEAELKLNAAEANLARLGDVVQEIEGQLQGLKRQARQASRYRNISGQIRETEALALHLRWVQARDLTQQTNAALDEARAQAAELTRQAAETSTALLEAEDKLSPLRQAEVERAAALQRLNAERLSIDAEGARAREMAQSLAARLTQIAQDLARERALASDAAEQMARLKAEDLNLVAAGEGQEARLAALSDAQNEAQTGLTALETEADRLTAEAADLKARKAQLVRADQEAQGRLARLTRERDQAVAELAPLDAELARLPDVVAAAEAVATAEQRQAQAQIMLTAQEAHTQGLAQAERAARPPLDAAEREVQRLKAEAKALSALLSAGQSGLWPPVIDLIQVTPGAEAALGAAFGDDLDVPADVGAPVHWRHLETHDQQSLPPGVTPLSALVSAPPALARSLAQIGVVEPQDGARLQALLLPGQRLVSRAGDLWRWDGYVAAAEAPTPAAIRLQQRNHLATLEAQTAAAEEHAHGVRQAFHAARLTHEQGQGAEALARKAAREADTTLAAARQALGQAERARGQADMRRQSAFDRAQNLEGQCLDASRAAEAARIALADLPDLAPLDEQLHAQRLHIAEARTQVSDARASLETFRREAETRTRRRTAIQSELSTWDARGQNAQAQIATLEARQSETETERAQVLAIPGMVAERRQVLLSLITEADAARKEAADALALAETDAKAAASQSRRLDL
;
A
#
# COMPACT_ATOMS: atom_id res chain seq x y z
N MET A 1 -90.20 -61.33 -24.88
CA MET A 1 -89.46 -62.07 -23.85
C MET A 1 -90.39 -62.47 -22.73
N THR A 2 -90.52 -63.77 -22.51
CA THR A 2 -91.43 -64.35 -21.52
C THR A 2 -90.62 -65.25 -20.59
N PHE A 3 -90.98 -65.29 -19.31
CA PHE A 3 -90.37 -66.24 -18.38
C PHE A 3 -90.96 -67.62 -18.65
N THR A 4 -90.10 -68.61 -18.92
CA THR A 4 -90.54 -69.96 -19.30
C THR A 4 -90.35 -70.97 -18.19
N ARG A 5 -89.32 -70.79 -17.35
CA ARG A 5 -89.03 -71.73 -16.27
C ARG A 5 -88.32 -71.05 -15.10
N LEU A 6 -88.74 -71.40 -13.89
CA LEU A 6 -88.07 -71.01 -12.65
C LEU A 6 -87.59 -72.27 -11.92
N ARG A 7 -86.29 -72.36 -11.64
CA ARG A 7 -85.68 -73.44 -10.85
C ARG A 7 -85.15 -72.89 -9.54
N LEU A 8 -85.49 -73.55 -8.44
CA LEU A 8 -85.15 -73.13 -7.08
C LEU A 8 -84.52 -74.31 -6.34
N SER A 9 -83.41 -74.09 -5.64
CA SER A 9 -82.78 -75.10 -4.78
C SER A 9 -82.19 -74.44 -3.55
N GLY A 10 -82.50 -74.97 -2.36
CA GLY A 10 -82.04 -74.42 -1.08
C GLY A 10 -82.55 -73.01 -0.76
N PHE A 11 -83.52 -72.49 -1.52
CA PHE A 11 -84.03 -71.13 -1.39
C PHE A 11 -85.25 -71.09 -0.47
N LYS A 12 -85.11 -70.47 0.70
CA LYS A 12 -86.16 -70.35 1.73
C LYS A 12 -86.89 -71.68 1.95
N SER A 13 -88.20 -71.74 1.74
CA SER A 13 -89.02 -72.94 1.92
C SER A 13 -88.74 -74.08 0.91
N PHE A 14 -87.95 -73.85 -0.15
CA PHE A 14 -87.66 -74.82 -1.20
C PHE A 14 -86.32 -75.53 -0.95
N VAL A 15 -86.36 -76.65 -0.22
CA VAL A 15 -85.17 -77.40 0.21
C VAL A 15 -84.60 -78.29 -0.90
N GLU A 16 -85.49 -78.90 -1.70
CA GLU A 16 -85.14 -79.78 -2.81
C GLU A 16 -85.27 -79.02 -4.14
N PRO A 17 -84.45 -79.35 -5.16
CA PRO A 17 -84.55 -78.75 -6.47
C PRO A 17 -85.98 -78.84 -7.01
N THR A 18 -86.61 -77.68 -7.17
CA THR A 18 -87.98 -77.57 -7.67
C THR A 18 -87.97 -76.79 -8.97
N GLU A 19 -88.49 -77.39 -10.04
CA GLU A 19 -88.68 -76.73 -11.34
C GLU A 19 -90.15 -76.39 -11.53
N LEU A 20 -90.40 -75.12 -11.87
CA LEU A 20 -91.72 -74.57 -12.11
C LEU A 20 -91.79 -74.08 -13.56
N PRO A 21 -92.50 -74.78 -14.46
CA PRO A 21 -92.79 -74.26 -15.78
C PRO A 21 -93.77 -73.07 -15.65
N ILE A 22 -93.51 -71.99 -16.39
CA ILE A 22 -94.39 -70.83 -16.48
C ILE A 22 -94.97 -70.84 -17.89
N GLU A 23 -96.26 -71.20 -17.99
CA GLU A 23 -96.95 -71.27 -19.28
C GLU A 23 -97.50 -69.89 -19.70
N PRO A 24 -97.64 -69.63 -21.01
CA PRO A 24 -98.25 -68.40 -21.50
C PRO A 24 -99.68 -68.21 -20.96
N GLY A 25 -100.00 -67.01 -20.49
CA GLY A 25 -101.32 -66.66 -19.97
C GLY A 25 -101.34 -66.52 -18.44
N LEU A 26 -102.39 -67.06 -17.80
CA LEU A 26 -102.61 -66.94 -16.36
C LEU A 26 -102.09 -68.18 -15.62
N THR A 27 -100.91 -68.08 -15.02
CA THR A 27 -100.39 -69.11 -14.10
C THR A 27 -100.83 -68.80 -12.67
N GLY A 28 -101.67 -69.65 -12.08
CA GLY A 28 -102.15 -69.51 -10.70
C GLY A 28 -101.35 -70.36 -9.71
N VAL A 29 -100.69 -69.74 -8.73
CA VAL A 29 -100.02 -70.46 -7.63
C VAL A 29 -100.95 -70.50 -6.41
N VAL A 30 -101.47 -71.69 -6.09
CA VAL A 30 -102.41 -71.89 -4.98
C VAL A 30 -101.85 -72.83 -3.91
N GLY A 31 -102.30 -72.66 -2.66
CA GLY A 31 -101.89 -73.47 -1.52
C GLY A 31 -102.27 -72.83 -0.19
N PRO A 32 -102.19 -73.54 0.95
CA PRO A 32 -102.55 -73.03 2.27
C PRO A 32 -101.61 -71.90 2.76
N ASN A 33 -102.01 -71.16 3.78
CA ASN A 33 -101.14 -70.13 4.37
C ASN A 33 -99.86 -70.77 4.94
N GLY A 34 -98.71 -70.16 4.67
CA GLY A 34 -97.40 -70.69 5.08
C GLY A 34 -96.74 -71.67 4.10
N CYS A 35 -97.38 -72.06 2.99
CA CYS A 35 -96.81 -73.01 2.03
C CYS A 35 -95.74 -72.43 1.07
N GLY A 36 -95.21 -71.24 1.35
CA GLY A 36 -94.10 -70.64 0.56
C GLY A 36 -94.48 -69.90 -0.72
N LYS A 37 -95.76 -69.63 -1.00
CA LYS A 37 -96.21 -68.94 -2.24
C LYS A 37 -95.50 -67.60 -2.49
N SER A 38 -95.39 -66.77 -1.45
CA SER A 38 -94.74 -65.46 -1.55
C SER A 38 -93.23 -65.55 -1.81
N ASN A 39 -92.60 -66.69 -1.47
CA ASN A 39 -91.17 -66.89 -1.68
C ASN A 39 -90.83 -67.07 -3.18
N LEU A 40 -91.79 -67.46 -4.02
CA LEU A 40 -91.58 -67.56 -5.48
C LEU A 40 -91.35 -66.18 -6.11
N LEU A 41 -92.16 -65.18 -5.71
CA LEU A 41 -91.99 -63.81 -6.16
C LEU A 41 -90.65 -63.22 -5.68
N GLU A 42 -90.26 -63.56 -4.46
CA GLU A 42 -88.96 -63.16 -3.90
C GLU A 42 -87.80 -63.81 -4.66
N ALA A 43 -87.90 -65.09 -5.01
CA ALA A 43 -86.89 -65.76 -5.82
C ALA A 43 -86.68 -65.07 -7.19
N LEU A 44 -87.76 -64.68 -7.87
CA LEU A 44 -87.70 -63.92 -9.12
C LEU A 44 -86.98 -62.57 -8.95
N ARG A 45 -87.32 -61.80 -7.91
CA ARG A 45 -86.65 -60.52 -7.64
C ARG A 45 -85.17 -60.69 -7.29
N TRP A 46 -84.87 -61.76 -6.57
CA TRP A 46 -83.51 -62.08 -6.16
C TRP A 46 -82.60 -62.43 -7.34
N VAL A 47 -83.04 -63.31 -8.23
CA VAL A 47 -82.26 -63.64 -9.44
C VAL A 47 -82.14 -62.46 -10.41
N MET A 48 -83.10 -61.53 -10.39
CA MET A 48 -83.06 -60.27 -11.14
C MET A 48 -82.13 -59.18 -10.55
N GLY A 49 -81.41 -59.49 -9.46
CA GLY A 49 -80.38 -58.59 -8.92
C GLY A 49 -80.78 -57.74 -7.71
N GLU A 50 -81.87 -58.06 -7.00
CA GLU A 50 -82.20 -57.43 -5.71
C GLU A 50 -81.11 -57.72 -4.66
N ASN A 51 -80.38 -56.71 -4.21
CA ASN A 51 -79.32 -56.85 -3.20
C ASN A 51 -79.75 -56.38 -1.81
N SER A 52 -80.99 -55.94 -1.61
CA SER A 52 -81.50 -55.57 -0.29
C SER A 52 -82.10 -56.77 0.46
N ALA A 53 -81.46 -57.17 1.57
CA ALA A 53 -81.96 -58.21 2.48
C ALA A 53 -83.38 -57.88 3.00
N LYS A 54 -83.61 -56.61 3.36
CA LYS A 54 -84.92 -56.09 3.80
C LYS A 54 -86.01 -56.25 2.74
N SER A 55 -85.68 -56.07 1.46
CA SER A 55 -86.60 -56.28 0.34
C SER A 55 -86.97 -57.75 0.15
N MET A 56 -86.06 -58.64 0.56
CA MET A 56 -86.19 -60.09 0.56
C MET A 56 -86.80 -60.67 1.84
N ARG A 57 -87.33 -59.84 2.76
CA ARG A 57 -87.87 -60.26 4.06
C ARG A 57 -86.88 -61.08 4.91
N GLY A 58 -85.61 -60.69 4.89
CA GLY A 58 -84.56 -61.18 5.79
C GLY A 58 -83.79 -60.02 6.41
N ASP A 59 -83.02 -60.30 7.45
CA ASP A 59 -82.15 -59.34 8.13
C ASP A 59 -80.78 -59.27 7.42
N GLY A 60 -80.32 -60.39 6.86
CA GLY A 60 -79.14 -60.53 6.00
C GLY A 60 -79.46 -61.14 4.63
N MET A 61 -78.57 -60.95 3.65
CA MET A 61 -78.76 -61.55 2.31
C MET A 61 -78.65 -63.08 2.34
N GLU A 62 -77.98 -63.64 3.35
CA GLU A 62 -77.86 -65.08 3.57
C GLU A 62 -79.16 -65.74 4.06
N ASP A 63 -80.12 -64.94 4.55
CA ASP A 63 -81.43 -65.45 5.05
C ASP A 63 -82.34 -65.96 3.92
N VAL A 64 -81.90 -65.82 2.66
CA VAL A 64 -82.51 -66.50 1.52
C VAL A 64 -82.17 -67.99 1.47
N ILE A 65 -81.14 -68.43 2.19
CA ILE A 65 -80.72 -69.84 2.29
C ILE A 65 -81.59 -70.56 3.32
N PHE A 66 -82.08 -71.75 2.97
CA PHE A 66 -82.89 -72.58 3.88
C PHE A 66 -82.20 -72.81 5.23
N ALA A 67 -82.80 -72.27 6.28
CA ALA A 67 -82.26 -72.27 7.65
C ALA A 67 -82.46 -73.60 8.42
N GLY A 68 -83.09 -74.62 7.83
CA GLY A 68 -83.37 -75.90 8.48
C GLY A 68 -84.74 -75.94 9.18
N THR A 69 -85.22 -77.16 9.46
CA THR A 69 -86.38 -77.43 10.32
C THR A 69 -86.07 -78.60 11.25
N GLY A 70 -86.91 -78.88 12.26
CA GLY A 70 -86.68 -80.01 13.18
C GLY A 70 -86.54 -81.40 12.51
N ALA A 71 -86.99 -81.55 11.26
CA ALA A 71 -86.89 -82.78 10.49
C ALA A 71 -85.87 -82.72 9.32
N ARG A 72 -85.29 -81.55 9.01
CA ARG A 72 -84.39 -81.36 7.85
C ARG A 72 -83.22 -80.42 8.19
N PRO A 73 -81.96 -80.79 7.90
CA PRO A 73 -80.81 -79.94 8.17
C PRO A 73 -80.80 -78.66 7.33
N MET A 74 -80.14 -77.62 7.82
CA MET A 74 -79.93 -76.37 7.09
C MET A 74 -79.09 -76.59 5.81
N ARG A 75 -79.27 -75.73 4.80
CA ARG A 75 -78.42 -75.69 3.61
C ARG A 75 -77.35 -74.60 3.76
N ASN A 76 -76.22 -74.80 3.07
CA ASN A 76 -75.12 -73.82 3.01
C ASN A 76 -75.17 -72.96 1.74
N MET A 77 -76.06 -73.28 0.80
CA MET A 77 -76.23 -72.55 -0.44
C MET A 77 -77.69 -72.47 -0.85
N ALA A 78 -78.03 -71.38 -1.54
CA ALA A 78 -79.27 -71.24 -2.30
C ALA A 78 -78.96 -70.87 -3.74
N GLU A 79 -79.70 -71.46 -4.67
CA GLU A 79 -79.60 -71.20 -6.09
C GLU A 79 -80.99 -70.97 -6.67
N VAL A 80 -81.11 -69.92 -7.48
CA VAL A 80 -82.29 -69.63 -8.28
C VAL A 80 -81.84 -69.42 -9.71
N ALA A 81 -82.44 -70.16 -10.64
CA ALA A 81 -82.24 -69.99 -12.07
C ALA A 81 -83.58 -69.61 -12.73
N LEU A 82 -83.56 -68.55 -13.52
CA LEU A 82 -84.68 -68.08 -14.32
C LEU A 82 -84.34 -68.24 -15.80
N THR A 83 -85.15 -69.04 -16.50
CA THR A 83 -85.08 -69.20 -17.94
C THR A 83 -86.08 -68.24 -18.60
N ILE A 84 -85.59 -67.47 -19.58
CA ILE A 84 -86.32 -66.46 -20.33
C ILE A 84 -86.26 -66.83 -21.81
N ASP A 85 -87.40 -66.78 -22.49
CA ASP A 85 -87.47 -66.90 -23.94
C ASP A 85 -86.97 -65.62 -24.61
N ASN A 86 -85.99 -65.78 -25.50
CA ASN A 86 -85.33 -64.74 -26.28
C ASN A 86 -85.42 -65.01 -27.80
N GLN A 87 -86.41 -65.76 -28.28
CA GLN A 87 -86.63 -65.95 -29.72
C GLN A 87 -86.77 -64.63 -30.50
N ASP A 88 -87.36 -63.59 -29.88
CA ASP A 88 -87.49 -62.24 -30.45
C ASP A 88 -86.17 -61.42 -30.45
N ARG A 89 -85.06 -61.98 -29.94
CA ARG A 89 -83.72 -61.36 -29.88
C ARG A 89 -83.69 -59.96 -29.26
N ARG A 90 -84.40 -59.77 -28.14
CA ARG A 90 -84.49 -58.47 -27.45
C ARG A 90 -83.45 -58.29 -26.32
N ALA A 91 -82.50 -59.22 -26.16
CA ALA A 91 -81.51 -59.15 -25.10
C ALA A 91 -80.44 -58.09 -25.42
N PRO A 92 -79.73 -57.54 -24.42
CA PRO A 92 -78.54 -56.73 -24.69
C PRO A 92 -77.53 -57.48 -25.56
N ALA A 93 -76.82 -56.75 -26.43
CA ALA A 93 -75.91 -57.34 -27.43
C ALA A 93 -74.91 -58.35 -26.86
N ALA A 94 -74.45 -58.16 -25.63
CA ALA A 94 -73.51 -59.07 -24.95
C ALA A 94 -74.10 -60.46 -24.62
N TYR A 95 -75.42 -60.61 -24.63
CA TYR A 95 -76.13 -61.83 -24.22
C TYR A 95 -77.13 -62.35 -25.28
N ASN A 96 -77.24 -61.70 -26.44
CA ASN A 96 -78.29 -61.96 -27.44
C ASN A 96 -77.99 -63.11 -28.41
N ASP A 97 -77.00 -63.95 -28.12
CA ASP A 97 -76.51 -65.02 -29.01
C ASP A 97 -77.34 -66.30 -28.94
N SER A 98 -78.21 -66.46 -27.93
CA SER A 98 -79.04 -67.67 -27.71
C SER A 98 -80.55 -67.37 -27.76
N ASP A 99 -81.35 -68.33 -28.25
CA ASP A 99 -82.82 -68.26 -28.24
C ASP A 99 -83.40 -68.37 -26.81
N THR A 100 -82.63 -68.90 -25.87
CA THR A 100 -83.00 -68.96 -24.45
C THR A 100 -81.92 -68.32 -23.58
N LEU A 101 -82.33 -67.50 -22.61
CA LEU A 101 -81.45 -66.91 -21.61
C LEU A 101 -81.69 -67.58 -20.26
N GLU A 102 -80.64 -68.13 -19.65
CA GLU A 102 -80.67 -68.61 -18.28
C GLU A 102 -79.87 -67.67 -17.38
N VAL A 103 -80.56 -67.00 -16.45
CA VAL A 103 -79.93 -66.20 -15.41
C VAL A 103 -79.95 -66.98 -14.11
N LEU A 104 -78.78 -67.22 -13.55
CA LEU A 104 -78.59 -67.96 -12.31
C LEU A 104 -77.94 -67.07 -11.28
N ARG A 105 -78.54 -67.01 -10.09
CA ARG A 105 -77.93 -66.42 -8.91
C ARG A 105 -77.75 -67.51 -7.85
N ARG A 106 -76.53 -67.61 -7.34
CA ARG A 106 -76.15 -68.52 -6.27
C ARG A 106 -75.56 -67.73 -5.12
N ILE A 107 -75.93 -68.05 -3.90
CA ILE A 107 -75.29 -67.52 -2.70
C ILE A 107 -74.83 -68.67 -1.83
N GLU A 108 -73.64 -68.50 -1.29
CA GLU A 108 -73.05 -69.36 -0.26
C GLU A 108 -72.81 -68.51 0.98
N ARG A 109 -72.98 -69.11 2.15
CA ARG A 109 -72.70 -68.44 3.44
C ARG A 109 -71.24 -67.96 3.45
N ASP A 110 -71.02 -66.74 3.90
CA ASP A 110 -69.72 -66.07 4.00
C ASP A 110 -68.96 -65.84 2.66
N MET A 111 -69.47 -66.31 1.53
CA MET A 111 -68.84 -66.19 0.20
C MET A 111 -69.54 -65.18 -0.72
N GLY A 112 -70.73 -64.72 -0.34
CA GLY A 112 -71.50 -63.72 -1.11
C GLY A 112 -72.27 -64.30 -2.30
N SER A 113 -72.87 -63.40 -3.10
CA SER A 113 -73.68 -63.78 -4.27
C SER A 113 -72.85 -63.84 -5.55
N HIS A 114 -72.90 -64.99 -6.24
CA HIS A 114 -72.38 -65.19 -7.58
C HIS A 114 -73.51 -65.15 -8.61
N TYR A 115 -73.27 -64.47 -9.71
CA TYR A 115 -74.22 -64.35 -10.82
C TYR A 115 -73.64 -65.01 -12.07
N ARG A 116 -74.47 -65.77 -12.77
CA ARG A 116 -74.14 -66.38 -14.06
C ARG A 116 -75.26 -66.11 -15.06
N VAL A 117 -74.89 -65.74 -16.28
CA VAL A 117 -75.80 -65.62 -17.41
C VAL A 117 -75.31 -66.58 -18.50
N ASN A 118 -76.13 -67.56 -18.88
CA ASN A 118 -75.76 -68.63 -19.81
C ASN A 118 -74.42 -69.31 -19.45
N GLY A 119 -74.18 -69.55 -18.16
CA GLY A 119 -72.96 -70.18 -17.65
C GLY A 119 -71.74 -69.26 -17.46
N ARG A 120 -71.76 -68.01 -17.93
CA ARG A 120 -70.65 -67.04 -17.76
C ARG A 120 -70.81 -66.23 -16.47
N GLU A 121 -69.75 -66.15 -15.67
CA GLU A 121 -69.74 -65.30 -14.47
C GLU A 121 -69.87 -63.82 -14.85
N THR A 122 -70.85 -63.16 -14.23
CA THR A 122 -71.26 -61.81 -14.58
C THR A 122 -71.32 -60.98 -13.30
N ARG A 123 -70.98 -59.68 -13.34
CA ARG A 123 -71.08 -58.84 -12.14
C ARG A 123 -72.54 -58.54 -11.82
N ALA A 124 -72.86 -58.40 -10.53
CA ALA A 124 -74.22 -58.06 -10.10
C ALA A 124 -74.78 -56.81 -10.79
N LYS A 125 -73.93 -55.78 -10.97
CA LYS A 125 -74.29 -54.52 -11.66
C LYS A 125 -74.63 -54.74 -13.14
N ASP A 126 -73.97 -55.69 -13.81
CA ASP A 126 -74.22 -56.00 -15.23
C ASP A 126 -75.55 -56.78 -15.39
N VAL A 127 -75.89 -57.67 -14.46
CA VAL A 127 -77.20 -58.36 -14.42
C VAL A 127 -78.34 -57.39 -14.12
N GLN A 128 -78.14 -56.46 -13.18
CA GLN A 128 -79.10 -55.40 -12.88
C GLN A 128 -79.34 -54.51 -14.10
N LEU A 129 -78.28 -54.13 -14.82
CA LEU A 129 -78.38 -53.33 -16.04
C LEU A 129 -79.11 -54.11 -17.16
N MET A 130 -78.85 -55.41 -17.30
CA MET A 130 -79.54 -56.27 -18.26
C MET A 130 -81.05 -56.28 -18.03
N PHE A 131 -81.52 -56.49 -16.80
CA PHE A 131 -82.95 -56.48 -16.51
C PHE A 131 -83.58 -55.07 -16.51
N ALA A 132 -82.79 -54.03 -16.23
CA ALA A 132 -83.22 -52.64 -16.38
C ALA A 132 -83.47 -52.28 -17.85
N ASP A 133 -82.60 -52.72 -18.76
CA ASP A 133 -82.78 -52.58 -20.22
C ASP A 133 -83.99 -53.40 -20.72
N MET A 134 -84.38 -54.48 -20.02
CA MET A 134 -85.54 -55.32 -20.34
C MET A 134 -86.87 -54.81 -19.73
N ALA A 135 -86.86 -53.70 -18.98
CA ALA A 135 -88.01 -53.18 -18.22
C ALA A 135 -88.68 -54.22 -17.29
N SER A 136 -87.90 -55.23 -16.84
CA SER A 136 -88.39 -56.37 -16.07
C SER A 136 -87.44 -56.72 -14.91
N GLY A 137 -86.86 -55.71 -14.26
CA GLY A 137 -85.93 -55.88 -13.13
C GLY A 137 -86.60 -56.06 -11.78
N ALA A 138 -85.81 -56.31 -10.75
CA ALA A 138 -86.28 -56.64 -9.40
C ALA A 138 -87.19 -55.59 -8.73
N HIS A 139 -87.19 -54.36 -9.24
CA HIS A 139 -88.03 -53.24 -8.79
C HIS A 139 -89.12 -52.87 -9.79
N ALA A 140 -89.32 -53.67 -10.84
CA ALA A 140 -90.24 -53.34 -11.92
C ALA A 140 -91.67 -53.18 -11.43
N SER A 141 -92.35 -52.18 -11.98
CA SER A 141 -93.78 -51.92 -11.75
C SER A 141 -94.70 -53.11 -12.10
N SER A 142 -94.23 -54.04 -12.93
CA SER A 142 -94.90 -55.29 -13.30
C SER A 142 -94.91 -56.36 -12.19
N MET A 143 -94.11 -56.20 -11.13
CA MET A 143 -94.11 -57.09 -9.97
C MET A 143 -94.74 -56.41 -8.76
N VAL A 144 -95.92 -56.88 -8.35
CA VAL A 144 -96.70 -56.30 -7.25
C VAL A 144 -96.69 -57.23 -6.03
N ARG A 145 -95.95 -56.84 -4.98
CA ARG A 145 -95.96 -57.52 -3.67
C ARG A 145 -97.12 -57.02 -2.79
N GLN A 146 -97.47 -57.84 -1.80
CA GLN A 146 -98.38 -57.45 -0.73
C GLN A 146 -97.92 -56.14 -0.06
N GLY A 147 -98.79 -55.12 -0.05
CA GLY A 147 -98.51 -53.79 0.50
C GLY A 147 -97.83 -52.77 -0.44
N GLN A 148 -97.41 -53.16 -1.65
CA GLN A 148 -96.74 -52.26 -2.60
C GLN A 148 -97.69 -51.21 -3.21
N ILE A 149 -98.96 -51.56 -3.41
CA ILE A 149 -99.97 -50.63 -3.91
C ILE A 149 -100.12 -49.43 -2.95
N SER A 150 -100.17 -49.69 -1.63
CA SER A 150 -100.21 -48.63 -0.62
C SER A 150 -98.93 -47.77 -0.63
N GLN A 151 -97.76 -48.40 -0.80
CA GLN A 151 -96.47 -47.69 -0.88
C GLN A 151 -96.37 -46.78 -2.11
N LEU A 152 -96.83 -47.25 -3.26
CA LEU A 152 -96.92 -46.50 -4.52
C LEU A 152 -97.77 -45.23 -4.37
N ILE A 153 -98.95 -45.36 -3.73
CA ILE A 153 -99.86 -44.24 -3.50
C ILE A 153 -99.20 -43.18 -2.59
N SER A 154 -98.44 -43.60 -1.59
CA SER A 154 -97.73 -42.71 -0.65
C SER A 154 -96.34 -42.22 -1.11
N ALA A 155 -95.86 -42.60 -2.30
CA ALA A 155 -94.48 -42.33 -2.72
C ALA A 155 -94.23 -40.85 -3.05
N LYS A 156 -93.06 -40.33 -2.64
CA LYS A 156 -92.58 -38.97 -2.95
C LYS A 156 -92.37 -38.77 -4.47
N PRO A 157 -92.45 -37.53 -5.00
CA PRO A 157 -92.32 -37.25 -6.43
C PRO A 157 -91.05 -37.81 -7.10
N ALA A 158 -89.89 -37.77 -6.43
CA ALA A 158 -88.65 -38.34 -6.96
C ALA A 158 -88.71 -39.87 -7.12
N ALA A 159 -89.31 -40.57 -6.15
CA ALA A 159 -89.51 -42.02 -6.23
C ALA A 159 -90.56 -42.38 -7.30
N ARG A 160 -91.57 -41.52 -7.50
CA ARG A 160 -92.57 -41.67 -8.57
C ARG A 160 -91.96 -41.42 -9.97
N ARG A 161 -91.03 -40.47 -10.09
CA ARG A 161 -90.30 -40.19 -11.34
C ARG A 161 -89.53 -41.42 -11.82
N ALA A 162 -88.83 -42.12 -10.93
CA ALA A 162 -88.09 -43.34 -11.30
C ALA A 162 -89.00 -44.41 -11.95
N ILE A 163 -90.27 -44.50 -11.52
CA ILE A 163 -91.26 -45.44 -12.07
C ILE A 163 -91.73 -44.98 -13.45
N LEU A 164 -91.89 -43.67 -13.65
CA LEU A 164 -92.21 -43.10 -14.96
C LEU A 164 -91.05 -43.24 -15.96
N GLU A 165 -89.82 -43.07 -15.50
CA GLU A 165 -88.59 -43.25 -16.29
C GLU A 165 -88.38 -44.71 -16.69
N GLU A 166 -88.72 -45.65 -15.80
CA GLU A 166 -88.78 -47.08 -16.11
C GLU A 166 -89.86 -47.39 -17.14
N ALA A 167 -91.09 -46.87 -16.95
CA ALA A 167 -92.18 -47.04 -17.92
C ALA A 167 -91.87 -46.44 -19.30
N ALA A 168 -91.05 -45.39 -19.34
CA ALA A 168 -90.55 -44.78 -20.58
C ALA A 168 -89.32 -45.49 -21.16
N GLY A 169 -88.74 -46.48 -20.48
CA GLY A 169 -87.60 -47.27 -20.96
C GLY A 169 -86.25 -46.53 -20.98
N ILE A 170 -86.08 -45.43 -20.23
CA ILE A 170 -84.87 -44.57 -20.27
C ILE A 170 -83.87 -44.82 -19.12
N SER A 171 -84.22 -45.69 -18.17
CA SER A 171 -83.41 -45.95 -16.96
C SER A 171 -81.99 -46.47 -17.26
N GLY A 172 -81.83 -47.31 -18.28
CA GLY A 172 -80.52 -47.84 -18.70
C GLY A 172 -79.57 -46.77 -19.27
N LEU A 173 -80.11 -45.76 -19.96
CA LEU A 173 -79.31 -44.68 -20.58
C LEU A 173 -78.69 -43.77 -19.52
N HIS A 174 -79.46 -43.40 -18.48
CA HIS A 174 -78.98 -42.56 -17.39
C HIS A 174 -77.87 -43.23 -16.58
N ALA A 175 -77.99 -44.54 -16.32
CA ALA A 175 -76.96 -45.31 -15.62
C ALA A 175 -75.62 -45.32 -16.36
N ARG A 176 -75.63 -45.44 -17.71
CA ARG A 176 -74.41 -45.43 -18.52
C ARG A 176 -73.74 -44.05 -18.57
N ARG A 177 -74.53 -42.97 -18.67
CA ARG A 177 -73.99 -41.60 -18.70
C ARG A 177 -73.20 -41.27 -17.44
N HIS A 178 -73.76 -41.59 -16.28
CA HIS A 178 -73.13 -41.30 -14.99
C HIS A 178 -71.80 -42.05 -14.80
N GLU A 179 -71.70 -43.29 -15.29
CA GLU A 179 -70.45 -44.05 -15.21
C GLU A 179 -69.34 -43.47 -16.09
N ALA A 180 -69.67 -42.95 -17.27
CA ALA A 180 -68.71 -42.32 -18.15
C ALA A 180 -68.17 -41.00 -17.55
N GLU A 181 -69.04 -40.20 -16.93
CA GLU A 181 -68.66 -38.96 -16.24
C GLU A 181 -67.65 -39.21 -15.11
N LEU A 182 -67.86 -40.24 -14.29
CA LEU A 182 -66.93 -40.60 -13.21
C LEU A 182 -65.54 -40.99 -13.73
N LYS A 183 -65.48 -41.73 -14.85
CA LYS A 183 -64.21 -42.12 -15.47
C LYS A 183 -63.44 -40.94 -16.06
N LEU A 184 -64.16 -39.99 -16.65
CA LEU A 184 -63.55 -38.77 -17.23
C LEU A 184 -62.90 -37.92 -16.14
N ASN A 185 -63.61 -37.64 -15.05
CA ASN A 185 -63.11 -36.80 -13.95
C ASN A 185 -61.84 -37.39 -13.31
N ALA A 186 -61.77 -38.73 -13.19
CA ALA A 186 -60.57 -39.40 -12.67
C ALA A 186 -59.36 -39.24 -13.59
N ALA A 187 -59.55 -39.24 -14.91
CA ALA A 187 -58.49 -39.02 -15.88
C ALA A 187 -57.97 -37.57 -15.86
N GLU A 188 -58.87 -36.60 -15.75
CA GLU A 188 -58.51 -35.17 -15.67
C GLU A 188 -57.68 -34.86 -14.42
N ALA A 189 -58.05 -35.42 -13.26
CA ALA A 189 -57.27 -35.26 -12.03
C ALA A 189 -55.84 -35.84 -12.15
N ASN A 190 -55.69 -36.97 -12.84
CA ASN A 190 -54.39 -37.57 -13.08
C ASN A 190 -53.50 -36.72 -14.00
N LEU A 191 -54.08 -36.08 -15.01
CA LEU A 191 -53.36 -35.18 -15.91
C LEU A 191 -52.89 -33.91 -15.21
N ALA A 192 -53.72 -33.32 -14.33
CA ALA A 192 -53.33 -32.17 -13.54
C ALA A 192 -52.07 -32.46 -12.70
N ARG A 193 -52.06 -33.60 -12.00
CA ARG A 193 -50.90 -34.04 -11.20
C ARG A 193 -49.63 -34.23 -12.05
N LEU A 194 -49.75 -34.77 -13.26
CA LEU A 194 -48.61 -34.91 -14.17
C LEU A 194 -48.04 -33.55 -14.58
N GLY A 195 -48.91 -32.54 -14.78
CA GLY A 195 -48.50 -31.16 -15.05
C GLY A 195 -47.64 -30.58 -13.92
N ASP A 196 -48.04 -30.78 -12.67
CA ASP A 196 -47.30 -30.29 -11.50
C ASP A 196 -45.89 -30.92 -11.41
N VAL A 197 -45.79 -32.23 -11.63
CA VAL A 197 -44.50 -32.95 -11.61
C VAL A 197 -43.56 -32.45 -12.71
N VAL A 198 -44.08 -32.15 -13.90
CA VAL A 198 -43.26 -31.60 -14.99
C VAL A 198 -42.71 -30.23 -14.63
N GLN A 199 -43.54 -29.35 -14.04
CA GLN A 199 -43.10 -28.02 -13.62
C GLN A 199 -42.01 -28.09 -12.53
N GLU A 200 -42.14 -29.02 -11.58
CA GLU A 200 -41.12 -29.23 -10.55
C GLU A 200 -39.77 -29.66 -11.15
N ILE A 201 -39.79 -30.63 -12.07
CA ILE A 201 -38.57 -31.11 -12.76
C ILE A 201 -37.93 -30.00 -13.60
N GLU A 202 -38.72 -29.18 -14.29
CA GLU A 202 -38.21 -28.03 -15.04
C GLU A 202 -37.52 -27.01 -14.11
N GLY A 203 -38.08 -26.75 -12.93
CA GLY A 203 -37.46 -25.92 -11.90
C GLY A 203 -36.10 -26.46 -11.45
N GLN A 204 -36.03 -27.76 -11.14
CA GLN A 204 -34.78 -28.43 -10.75
C GLN A 204 -33.72 -28.35 -11.87
N LEU A 205 -34.12 -28.58 -13.12
CA LEU A 205 -33.23 -28.49 -14.29
C LEU A 205 -32.64 -27.08 -14.47
N GLN A 206 -33.44 -26.03 -14.28
CA GLN A 206 -32.95 -24.65 -14.37
C GLN A 206 -31.96 -24.32 -13.24
N GLY A 207 -32.21 -24.83 -12.03
CA GLY A 207 -31.26 -24.74 -10.91
C GLY A 207 -29.91 -25.37 -11.24
N LEU A 208 -29.92 -26.60 -11.73
CA LEU A 208 -28.70 -27.33 -12.13
C LEU A 208 -27.94 -26.63 -13.27
N LYS A 209 -28.65 -26.07 -14.27
CA LYS A 209 -28.02 -25.29 -15.35
C LYS A 209 -27.30 -24.04 -14.82
N ARG A 210 -27.88 -23.34 -13.83
CA ARG A 210 -27.22 -22.18 -13.19
C ARG A 210 -25.97 -22.60 -12.43
N GLN A 211 -26.05 -23.67 -11.65
CA GLN A 211 -24.91 -24.21 -10.89
C GLN A 211 -23.76 -24.65 -11.82
N ALA A 212 -24.07 -25.33 -12.92
CA ALA A 212 -23.07 -25.74 -13.90
C ALA A 212 -22.34 -24.54 -14.55
N ARG A 213 -23.09 -23.49 -14.92
CA ARG A 213 -22.51 -22.24 -15.45
C ARG A 213 -21.62 -21.54 -14.43
N GLN A 214 -22.03 -21.50 -13.16
CA GLN A 214 -21.25 -20.88 -12.08
C GLN A 214 -19.95 -21.65 -11.83
N ALA A 215 -20.01 -22.99 -11.79
CA ALA A 215 -18.83 -23.83 -11.61
C ALA A 215 -17.84 -23.71 -12.79
N SER A 216 -18.34 -23.63 -14.02
CA SER A 216 -17.50 -23.39 -15.21
C SER A 216 -16.83 -22.02 -15.17
N ARG A 217 -17.58 -20.96 -14.83
CA ARG A 217 -17.04 -19.60 -14.68
C ARG A 217 -15.98 -19.52 -13.57
N TYR A 218 -16.24 -20.16 -12.43
CA TYR A 218 -15.26 -20.25 -11.34
C TYR A 218 -13.96 -20.91 -11.81
N ARG A 219 -14.03 -22.08 -12.46
CA ARG A 219 -12.83 -22.78 -12.96
C ARG A 219 -12.01 -21.93 -13.94
N ASN A 220 -12.67 -21.24 -14.86
CA ASN A 220 -11.98 -20.36 -15.82
C ASN A 220 -11.29 -19.18 -15.11
N ILE A 221 -12.01 -18.48 -14.24
CA ILE A 221 -11.45 -17.33 -13.51
C ILE A 221 -10.31 -17.78 -12.59
N SER A 222 -10.46 -18.88 -11.85
CA SER A 222 -9.39 -19.43 -11.02
C SER A 222 -8.18 -19.93 -11.83
N GLY A 223 -8.38 -20.32 -13.09
CA GLY A 223 -7.29 -20.60 -14.04
C GLY A 223 -6.53 -19.33 -14.40
N GLN A 224 -7.25 -18.30 -14.83
CA GLN A 224 -6.69 -16.99 -15.21
C GLN A 224 -5.96 -16.30 -14.05
N ILE A 225 -6.52 -16.37 -12.83
CA ILE A 225 -5.88 -15.83 -11.62
C ILE A 225 -4.53 -16.51 -11.41
N ARG A 226 -4.48 -17.86 -11.41
CA ARG A 226 -3.23 -18.60 -11.20
C ARG A 226 -2.18 -18.31 -12.27
N GLU A 227 -2.60 -18.19 -13.52
CA GLU A 227 -1.70 -17.83 -14.63
C GLU A 227 -1.14 -16.41 -14.46
N THR A 228 -2.00 -15.45 -14.12
CA THR A 228 -1.59 -14.05 -13.93
C THR A 228 -0.71 -13.89 -12.70
N GLU A 229 -1.01 -14.59 -11.60
CA GLU A 229 -0.19 -14.61 -10.40
C GLU A 229 1.20 -15.21 -10.67
N ALA A 230 1.25 -16.33 -11.40
CA ALA A 230 2.52 -16.94 -11.80
C ALA A 230 3.36 -15.99 -12.68
N LEU A 231 2.72 -15.31 -13.63
CA LEU A 231 3.39 -14.31 -14.48
C LEU A 231 3.90 -13.12 -13.66
N ALA A 232 3.08 -12.58 -12.74
CA ALA A 232 3.46 -11.47 -11.89
C ALA A 232 4.64 -11.82 -10.96
N LEU A 233 4.63 -13.02 -10.37
CA LEU A 233 5.72 -13.52 -9.55
C LEU A 233 7.00 -13.74 -10.37
N HIS A 234 6.87 -14.27 -11.59
CA HIS A 234 8.01 -14.43 -12.49
C HIS A 234 8.63 -13.09 -12.88
N LEU A 235 7.83 -12.10 -13.26
CA LEU A 235 8.31 -10.75 -13.58
C LEU A 235 9.02 -10.10 -12.39
N ARG A 236 8.46 -10.22 -11.18
CA ARG A 236 9.12 -9.73 -9.95
C ARG A 236 10.45 -10.43 -9.70
N TRP A 237 10.52 -11.75 -9.92
CA TRP A 237 11.77 -12.50 -9.76
C TRP A 237 12.83 -12.05 -10.79
N VAL A 238 12.45 -11.87 -12.05
CA VAL A 238 13.36 -11.35 -13.10
C VAL A 238 13.88 -9.97 -12.72
N GLN A 239 13.00 -9.05 -12.31
CA GLN A 239 13.39 -7.70 -11.88
C GLN A 239 14.36 -7.74 -10.68
N ALA A 240 14.07 -8.57 -9.67
CA ALA A 240 14.94 -8.70 -8.50
C ALA A 240 16.30 -9.29 -8.85
N ARG A 241 16.34 -10.28 -9.75
CA ARG A 241 17.58 -10.87 -10.25
C ARG A 241 18.42 -9.85 -11.03
N ASP A 242 17.80 -9.12 -11.95
CA ASP A 242 18.49 -8.15 -12.79
C ASP A 242 19.02 -6.97 -11.96
N LEU A 243 18.22 -6.50 -10.99
CA LEU A 243 18.67 -5.49 -10.03
C LEU A 243 19.88 -5.98 -9.22
N THR A 244 19.82 -7.22 -8.72
CA THR A 244 20.93 -7.83 -7.96
C THR A 244 22.20 -7.91 -8.80
N GLN A 245 22.08 -8.28 -10.08
CA GLN A 245 23.21 -8.33 -11.00
C GLN A 245 23.80 -6.94 -11.24
N GLN A 246 22.97 -5.92 -11.44
CA GLN A 246 23.42 -4.53 -11.62
C GLN A 246 24.10 -3.99 -10.37
N THR A 247 23.52 -4.22 -9.18
CA THR A 247 24.10 -3.76 -7.92
C THR A 247 25.42 -4.45 -7.61
N ASN A 248 25.55 -5.74 -7.93
CA ASN A 248 26.81 -6.47 -7.74
C ASN A 248 27.88 -5.95 -8.70
N ALA A 249 27.54 -5.71 -9.97
CA ALA A 249 28.48 -5.12 -10.92
C ALA A 249 28.94 -3.72 -10.48
N ALA A 250 28.01 -2.88 -9.99
CA ALA A 250 28.34 -1.55 -9.47
C ALA A 250 29.20 -1.63 -8.19
N LEU A 251 28.94 -2.60 -7.32
CA LEU A 251 29.75 -2.84 -6.12
C LEU A 251 31.17 -3.30 -6.47
N ASP A 252 31.32 -4.21 -7.44
CA ASP A 252 32.62 -4.69 -7.88
C ASP A 252 33.44 -3.58 -8.54
N GLU A 253 32.80 -2.72 -9.35
CA GLU A 253 33.43 -1.52 -9.92
C GLU A 253 33.86 -0.55 -8.81
N ALA A 254 32.98 -0.24 -7.85
CA ALA A 254 33.31 0.63 -6.73
C ALA A 254 34.45 0.07 -5.86
N ARG A 255 34.51 -1.26 -5.67
CA ARG A 255 35.61 -1.94 -4.98
C ARG A 255 36.92 -1.83 -5.75
N ALA A 256 36.89 -2.00 -7.07
CA ALA A 256 38.07 -1.85 -7.91
C ALA A 256 38.61 -0.40 -7.85
N GLN A 257 37.72 0.59 -7.94
CA GLN A 257 38.08 2.01 -7.80
C GLN A 257 38.64 2.33 -6.41
N ALA A 258 38.01 1.84 -5.35
CA ALA A 258 38.49 2.03 -3.99
C ALA A 258 39.86 1.38 -3.75
N ALA A 259 40.07 0.17 -4.28
CA ALA A 259 41.36 -0.52 -4.19
C ALA A 259 42.46 0.25 -4.93
N GLU A 260 42.16 0.77 -6.12
CA GLU A 260 43.11 1.56 -6.91
C GLU A 260 43.44 2.91 -6.24
N LEU A 261 42.44 3.63 -5.73
CA LEU A 261 42.67 4.86 -4.98
C LEU A 261 43.47 4.60 -3.68
N THR A 262 43.19 3.49 -2.99
CA THR A 262 43.96 3.08 -1.80
C THR A 262 45.42 2.80 -2.15
N ARG A 263 45.68 2.12 -3.28
CA ARG A 263 47.05 1.89 -3.78
C ARG A 263 47.75 3.21 -4.09
N GLN A 264 47.09 4.11 -4.82
CA GLN A 264 47.64 5.42 -5.16
C GLN A 264 47.90 6.29 -3.92
N ALA A 265 47.02 6.24 -2.92
CA ALA A 265 47.20 6.94 -1.65
C ALA A 265 48.42 6.39 -0.88
N ALA A 266 48.59 5.07 -0.82
CA ALA A 266 49.75 4.45 -0.19
C ALA A 266 51.07 4.80 -0.90
N GLU A 267 51.09 4.79 -2.23
CA GLU A 267 52.26 5.19 -3.04
C GLU A 267 52.61 6.67 -2.83
N THR A 268 51.60 7.54 -2.84
CA THR A 268 51.79 9.00 -2.64
C THR A 268 52.22 9.32 -1.21
N SER A 269 51.69 8.61 -0.22
CA SER A 269 52.09 8.74 1.18
C SER A 269 53.56 8.32 1.39
N THR A 270 53.98 7.23 0.73
CA THR A 270 55.38 6.79 0.75
C THR A 270 56.29 7.84 0.09
N ALA A 271 55.90 8.36 -1.08
CA ALA A 271 56.64 9.42 -1.77
C ALA A 271 56.72 10.72 -0.96
N LEU A 272 55.67 11.06 -0.21
CA LEU A 272 55.68 12.21 0.70
C LEU A 272 56.69 12.02 1.84
N LEU A 273 56.71 10.84 2.49
CA LEU A 273 57.68 10.53 3.54
C LEU A 273 59.12 10.59 3.02
N GLU A 274 59.37 10.05 1.83
CA GLU A 274 60.69 10.14 1.18
C GLU A 274 61.10 11.56 0.82
N ALA A 275 60.14 12.42 0.43
CA ALA A 275 60.39 13.83 0.16
C ALA A 275 60.67 14.62 1.45
N GLU A 276 59.94 14.34 2.53
CA GLU A 276 60.14 14.96 3.84
C GLU A 276 61.48 14.58 4.48
N ASP A 277 61.92 13.33 4.34
CA ASP A 277 63.21 12.85 4.85
C ASP A 277 64.40 13.57 4.18
N LYS A 278 64.27 13.90 2.88
CA LYS A 278 65.30 14.65 2.12
C LYS A 278 65.41 16.12 2.53
N LEU A 279 64.37 16.72 3.12
CA LEU A 279 64.37 18.15 3.47
C LEU A 279 65.26 18.48 4.67
N SER A 280 65.31 17.60 5.67
CA SER A 280 66.09 17.82 6.89
C SER A 280 67.60 18.03 6.62
N PRO A 281 68.30 17.14 5.89
CA PRO A 281 69.72 17.33 5.59
C PRO A 281 69.98 18.53 4.67
N LEU A 282 69.06 18.86 3.74
CA LEU A 282 69.21 20.02 2.86
C LEU A 282 69.05 21.35 3.62
N ARG A 283 68.13 21.42 4.60
CA ARG A 283 67.99 22.58 5.49
C ARG A 283 69.23 22.79 6.33
N GLN A 284 69.79 21.71 6.87
CA GLN A 284 71.01 21.79 7.66
C GLN A 284 72.22 22.22 6.81
N ALA A 285 72.32 21.73 5.57
CA ALA A 285 73.36 22.14 4.64
C ALA A 285 73.28 23.64 4.26
N GLU A 286 72.09 24.21 4.00
CA GLU A 286 71.95 25.66 3.72
C GLU A 286 72.38 26.50 4.92
N VAL A 287 71.95 26.13 6.13
CA VAL A 287 72.29 26.84 7.37
C VAL A 287 73.80 26.82 7.63
N GLU A 288 74.46 25.67 7.45
CA GLU A 288 75.91 25.53 7.64
C GLU A 288 76.70 26.38 6.64
N ARG A 289 76.28 26.42 5.37
CA ARG A 289 76.92 27.22 4.32
C ARG A 289 76.67 28.72 4.50
N ALA A 290 75.47 29.11 4.93
CA ALA A 290 75.14 30.49 5.27
C ALA A 290 75.98 31.01 6.45
N ALA A 291 76.15 30.18 7.50
CA ALA A 291 76.99 30.50 8.64
C ALA A 291 78.48 30.63 8.26
N ALA A 292 78.98 29.80 7.34
CA ALA A 292 80.35 29.90 6.83
C ALA A 292 80.59 31.20 6.04
N LEU A 293 79.66 31.58 5.16
CA LEU A 293 79.71 32.85 4.42
C LEU A 293 79.69 34.07 5.36
N GLN A 294 78.86 34.03 6.42
CA GLN A 294 78.77 35.12 7.39
C GLN A 294 80.08 35.33 8.16
N ARG A 295 80.77 34.24 8.54
CA ARG A 295 82.09 34.31 9.20
C ARG A 295 83.15 34.96 8.30
N LEU A 296 83.23 34.56 7.04
CA LEU A 296 84.20 35.10 6.08
C LEU A 296 83.95 36.60 5.78
N ASN A 297 82.69 37.02 5.69
CA ASN A 297 82.35 38.43 5.50
C ASN A 297 82.72 39.31 6.71
N ALA A 298 82.58 38.79 7.94
CA ALA A 298 83.02 39.50 9.14
C ALA A 298 84.55 39.69 9.19
N GLU A 299 85.30 38.68 8.78
CA GLU A 299 86.76 38.72 8.73
C GLU A 299 87.28 39.71 7.67
N ARG A 300 86.61 39.81 6.50
CA ARG A 300 86.92 40.82 5.47
C ARG A 300 86.79 42.25 6.01
N LEU A 301 85.71 42.55 6.72
CA LEU A 301 85.45 43.89 7.27
C LEU A 301 86.51 44.31 8.29
N SER A 302 87.03 43.36 9.08
CA SER A 302 88.11 43.60 10.04
C SER A 302 89.42 44.00 9.36
N ILE A 303 89.80 43.29 8.30
CA ILE A 303 91.04 43.52 7.54
C ILE A 303 90.98 44.82 6.72
N ASP A 304 89.83 45.14 6.12
CA ASP A 304 89.63 46.40 5.39
C ASP A 304 89.81 47.63 6.30
N ALA A 305 89.36 47.55 7.56
CA ALA A 305 89.52 48.61 8.55
C ALA A 305 90.99 48.80 8.99
N GLU A 306 91.78 47.73 9.04
CA GLU A 306 93.21 47.76 9.36
C GLU A 306 94.02 48.46 8.26
N GLY A 307 93.71 48.18 6.98
CA GLY A 307 94.37 48.80 5.83
C GLY A 307 94.08 50.30 5.67
N ALA A 308 92.88 50.76 6.05
CA ALA A 308 92.52 52.17 5.99
C ALA A 308 93.35 53.02 6.98
N ARG A 309 93.49 52.55 8.23
CA ARG A 309 94.26 53.25 9.29
C ARG A 309 95.74 53.40 8.95
N ALA A 310 96.35 52.40 8.32
CA ALA A 310 97.76 52.45 7.94
C ALA A 310 98.07 53.45 6.81
N ARG A 311 97.15 53.60 5.83
CA ARG A 311 97.34 54.55 4.71
C ARG A 311 97.24 56.01 5.16
N GLU A 312 96.32 56.30 6.07
CA GLU A 312 96.10 57.65 6.61
C GLU A 312 97.33 58.13 7.40
N MET A 313 97.95 57.24 8.18
CA MET A 313 99.18 57.51 8.92
C MET A 313 100.42 57.67 8.00
N ALA A 314 100.50 56.93 6.88
CA ALA A 314 101.60 57.07 5.92
C ALA A 314 101.54 58.41 5.14
N GLN A 315 100.33 58.88 4.82
CA GLN A 315 100.13 60.13 4.08
C GLN A 315 100.48 61.36 4.93
N SER A 316 100.19 61.35 6.22
CA SER A 316 100.54 62.46 7.13
C SER A 316 102.05 62.62 7.32
N LEU A 317 102.80 61.51 7.42
CA LEU A 317 104.27 61.51 7.54
C LEU A 317 104.97 61.89 6.21
N ALA A 318 104.40 61.53 5.06
CA ALA A 318 104.94 61.91 3.75
C ALA A 318 104.81 63.41 3.45
N ALA A 319 103.70 64.04 3.88
CA ALA A 319 103.53 65.48 3.79
C ALA A 319 104.57 66.23 4.63
N ARG A 320 104.89 65.72 5.82
CA ARG A 320 105.85 66.34 6.76
C ARG A 320 107.30 66.32 6.25
N LEU A 321 107.72 65.26 5.57
CA LEU A 321 109.07 65.15 4.98
C LEU A 321 109.28 66.00 3.73
N THR A 322 108.25 66.11 2.91
CA THR A 322 108.28 66.95 1.71
C THR A 322 108.46 68.42 2.09
N GLN A 323 107.85 68.84 3.20
CA GLN A 323 107.95 70.19 3.72
C GLN A 323 109.36 70.52 4.26
N ILE A 324 110.00 69.59 4.99
CA ILE A 324 111.36 69.79 5.53
C ILE A 324 112.42 69.84 4.42
N ALA A 325 112.32 68.99 3.39
CA ALA A 325 113.28 68.96 2.28
C ALA A 325 113.20 70.21 1.37
N GLN A 326 112.01 70.77 1.19
CA GLN A 326 111.79 72.01 0.43
C GLN A 326 112.37 73.23 1.16
N ASP A 327 112.27 73.28 2.49
CA ASP A 327 112.83 74.38 3.28
C ASP A 327 114.38 74.37 3.27
N LEU A 328 115.01 73.21 3.16
CA LEU A 328 116.47 73.04 3.20
C LEU A 328 117.18 73.38 1.88
N ALA A 329 116.58 73.00 0.74
CA ALA A 329 117.07 73.32 -0.59
C ALA A 329 116.93 74.82 -0.92
N ARG A 330 115.86 75.43 -0.40
CA ARG A 330 115.54 76.85 -0.59
C ARG A 330 116.55 77.77 0.08
N GLU A 331 116.94 77.50 1.33
CA GLU A 331 117.88 78.36 2.05
C GLU A 331 119.32 78.28 1.48
N ARG A 332 119.76 77.13 0.93
CA ARG A 332 121.08 76.99 0.29
C ARG A 332 121.22 77.74 -1.04
N ALA A 333 120.15 77.85 -1.84
CA ALA A 333 120.15 78.59 -3.09
C ALA A 333 120.06 80.13 -2.88
N LEU A 334 119.32 80.56 -1.85
CA LEU A 334 119.13 81.98 -1.51
C LEU A 334 120.41 82.73 -1.12
N ALA A 335 121.44 82.04 -0.60
CA ALA A 335 122.72 82.64 -0.23
C ALA A 335 123.67 82.87 -1.43
N SER A 336 123.49 82.14 -2.54
CA SER A 336 124.35 82.23 -3.74
C SER A 336 123.79 83.18 -4.80
N ASP A 337 122.47 83.21 -5.00
CA ASP A 337 121.81 84.07 -6.01
C ASP A 337 121.78 85.57 -5.62
N ALA A 338 121.92 85.88 -4.34
CA ALA A 338 121.92 87.25 -3.82
C ALA A 338 123.11 88.11 -4.31
N ALA A 339 124.28 87.51 -4.50
CA ALA A 339 125.49 88.25 -4.83
C ALA A 339 125.60 88.62 -6.34
N GLU A 340 124.97 87.85 -7.23
CA GLU A 340 125.11 88.01 -8.69
C GLU A 340 124.01 88.93 -9.29
N GLN A 341 122.81 88.97 -8.70
CA GLN A 341 121.68 89.76 -9.20
C GLN A 341 121.76 91.27 -8.86
N MET A 342 122.44 91.66 -7.77
CA MET A 342 122.56 93.07 -7.36
C MET A 342 123.34 93.96 -8.34
N ALA A 343 124.25 93.38 -9.14
CA ALA A 343 125.09 94.14 -10.08
C ALA A 343 124.38 94.43 -11.42
N ARG A 344 123.38 93.64 -11.81
CA ARG A 344 122.73 93.70 -13.12
C ARG A 344 121.50 94.62 -13.15
N LEU A 345 120.80 94.75 -12.04
CA LEU A 345 119.52 95.48 -11.92
C LEU A 345 119.67 97.01 -11.84
N LYS A 346 120.83 97.54 -11.38
CA LYS A 346 121.06 99.00 -11.30
C LYS A 346 121.19 99.70 -12.66
N ALA A 347 121.54 98.97 -13.72
CA ALA A 347 121.72 99.52 -15.07
C ALA A 347 120.41 99.61 -15.87
N GLU A 348 119.36 98.89 -15.47
CA GLU A 348 118.10 98.79 -16.23
C GLU A 348 117.00 99.75 -15.73
N ASP A 349 117.01 100.15 -14.45
CA ASP A 349 116.01 101.04 -13.84
C ASP A 349 116.01 102.46 -14.48
N LEU A 350 117.19 102.98 -14.83
CA LEU A 350 117.37 104.35 -15.35
C LEU A 350 116.73 104.60 -16.72
N ASN A 351 116.52 103.57 -17.55
CA ASN A 351 115.99 103.72 -18.90
C ASN A 351 114.45 103.67 -18.97
N LEU A 352 113.76 103.17 -17.94
CA LEU A 352 112.30 103.01 -17.94
C LEU A 352 111.55 104.18 -17.28
N VAL A 353 112.25 105.04 -16.54
CA VAL A 353 111.67 106.21 -15.85
C VAL A 353 111.18 107.29 -16.81
N ALA A 354 111.82 107.46 -17.97
CA ALA A 354 111.55 108.53 -18.91
C ALA A 354 110.29 108.36 -19.80
N ALA A 355 109.56 107.22 -19.72
CA ALA A 355 108.50 106.86 -20.68
C ALA A 355 107.07 106.64 -20.10
N GLY A 356 106.75 107.12 -18.88
CA GLY A 356 105.58 106.65 -18.12
C GLY A 356 104.69 107.66 -17.37
N GLU A 357 104.62 108.94 -17.73
CA GLU A 357 103.74 109.90 -17.02
C GLU A 357 102.26 109.84 -17.49
N GLY A 358 101.29 109.64 -16.56
CA GLY A 358 99.84 109.87 -16.77
C GLY A 358 98.85 108.67 -16.85
N GLN A 359 99.24 107.44 -16.48
CA GLN A 359 98.50 106.21 -16.86
C GLN A 359 97.44 105.67 -15.86
N GLU A 360 97.63 105.82 -14.54
CA GLU A 360 96.81 105.12 -13.52
C GLU A 360 95.38 105.67 -13.37
N ALA A 361 95.18 106.97 -13.52
CA ALA A 361 93.89 107.61 -13.31
C ALA A 361 92.79 107.15 -14.30
N ARG A 362 93.18 106.63 -15.47
CA ARG A 362 92.24 106.30 -16.56
C ARG A 362 91.83 104.82 -16.60
N LEU A 363 92.56 103.94 -15.91
CA LEU A 363 92.24 102.51 -15.77
C LEU A 363 91.15 102.24 -14.73
N ALA A 364 91.17 102.96 -13.61
CA ALA A 364 90.19 102.79 -12.53
C ALA A 364 88.76 103.16 -12.98
N ALA A 365 88.61 104.29 -13.66
CA ALA A 365 87.31 104.79 -14.10
C ALA A 365 86.56 103.85 -15.06
N LEU A 366 87.26 103.07 -15.89
CA LEU A 366 86.65 102.13 -16.84
C LEU A 366 86.29 100.77 -16.21
N SER A 367 86.91 100.40 -15.09
CA SER A 367 86.66 99.13 -14.40
C SER A 367 85.41 99.18 -13.53
N ASP A 368 85.17 100.31 -12.88
CA ASP A 368 84.00 100.49 -12.00
C ASP A 368 82.69 100.46 -12.79
N ALA A 369 82.68 101.05 -13.99
CA ALA A 369 81.52 101.08 -14.89
C ALA A 369 81.07 99.69 -15.39
N GLN A 370 81.98 98.71 -15.51
CA GLN A 370 81.64 97.35 -15.96
C GLN A 370 81.02 96.49 -14.84
N ASN A 371 81.51 96.64 -13.61
CA ASN A 371 81.04 95.86 -12.47
C ASN A 371 79.62 96.26 -12.04
N GLU A 372 79.29 97.55 -12.14
CA GLU A 372 77.95 98.07 -11.84
C GLU A 372 76.89 97.51 -12.80
N ALA A 373 77.17 97.51 -14.11
CA ALA A 373 76.26 96.96 -15.12
C ALA A 373 76.01 95.45 -14.96
N GLN A 374 77.04 94.66 -14.62
CA GLN A 374 76.94 93.20 -14.49
C GLN A 374 76.13 92.77 -13.26
N THR A 375 76.17 93.55 -12.18
CA THR A 375 75.44 93.27 -10.94
C THR A 375 73.92 93.47 -11.14
N GLY A 376 73.52 94.47 -11.92
CA GLY A 376 72.11 94.74 -12.25
C GLY A 376 71.45 93.62 -13.05
N LEU A 377 72.15 92.99 -13.99
CA LEU A 377 71.62 91.90 -14.81
C LEU A 377 71.30 90.64 -14.00
N THR A 378 72.21 90.21 -13.12
CA THR A 378 72.08 88.98 -12.32
C THR A 378 70.89 89.03 -11.35
N ALA A 379 70.60 90.21 -10.79
CA ALA A 379 69.47 90.42 -9.89
C ALA A 379 68.12 90.25 -10.61
N LEU A 380 68.01 90.73 -11.86
CA LEU A 380 66.79 90.63 -12.66
C LEU A 380 66.51 89.19 -13.14
N GLU A 381 67.55 88.43 -13.50
CA GLU A 381 67.43 87.03 -13.93
C GLU A 381 66.95 86.11 -12.78
N THR A 382 67.46 86.32 -11.57
CA THR A 382 67.08 85.51 -10.38
C THR A 382 65.59 85.67 -10.02
N GLU A 383 65.04 86.87 -10.15
CA GLU A 383 63.62 87.13 -9.88
C GLU A 383 62.70 86.54 -10.95
N ALA A 384 63.14 86.49 -12.22
CA ALA A 384 62.38 85.87 -13.31
C ALA A 384 62.27 84.34 -13.14
N ASP A 385 63.31 83.67 -12.64
CA ASP A 385 63.29 82.22 -12.38
C ASP A 385 62.32 81.87 -11.22
N ARG A 386 62.30 82.69 -10.15
CA ARG A 386 61.38 82.53 -9.02
C ARG A 386 59.91 82.59 -9.47
N LEU A 387 59.55 83.62 -10.24
CA LEU A 387 58.20 83.81 -10.77
C LEU A 387 57.78 82.71 -11.76
N THR A 388 58.73 82.17 -12.54
CA THR A 388 58.46 81.06 -13.47
C THR A 388 58.11 79.76 -12.74
N ALA A 389 58.82 79.44 -11.66
CA ALA A 389 58.55 78.25 -10.84
C ALA A 389 57.18 78.32 -10.14
N GLU A 390 56.83 79.49 -9.62
CA GLU A 390 55.55 79.75 -8.94
C GLU A 390 54.35 79.63 -9.90
N ALA A 391 54.47 80.15 -11.13
CA ALA A 391 53.45 80.01 -12.17
C ALA A 391 53.28 78.54 -12.65
N ALA A 392 54.37 77.76 -12.69
CA ALA A 392 54.32 76.36 -13.09
C ALA A 392 53.61 75.45 -12.06
N ASP A 393 53.85 75.67 -10.76
CA ASP A 393 53.20 74.93 -9.67
C ASP A 393 51.67 75.18 -9.66
N LEU A 394 51.25 76.43 -9.81
CA LEU A 394 49.83 76.80 -9.90
C LEU A 394 49.13 76.22 -11.14
N LYS A 395 49.79 76.23 -12.31
CA LYS A 395 49.28 75.60 -13.54
C LYS A 395 49.13 74.08 -13.39
N ALA A 396 50.08 73.41 -12.72
CA ALA A 396 50.03 71.98 -12.46
C ALA A 396 48.90 71.60 -11.49
N ARG A 397 48.75 72.34 -10.38
CA ARG A 397 47.67 72.12 -9.40
C ARG A 397 46.28 72.31 -10.00
N LYS A 398 46.10 73.36 -10.83
CA LYS A 398 44.84 73.58 -11.57
C LYS A 398 44.53 72.42 -12.51
N ALA A 399 45.51 71.94 -13.28
CA ALA A 399 45.31 70.81 -14.20
C ALA A 399 44.99 69.49 -13.46
N GLN A 400 45.56 69.27 -12.28
CA GLN A 400 45.28 68.11 -11.44
C GLN A 400 43.84 68.14 -10.88
N LEU A 401 43.40 69.29 -10.36
CA LEU A 401 42.05 69.44 -9.79
C LEU A 401 40.95 69.36 -10.86
N VAL A 402 41.18 69.89 -12.07
CA VAL A 402 40.24 69.73 -13.19
C VAL A 402 40.07 68.26 -13.58
N ARG A 403 41.16 67.48 -13.62
CA ARG A 403 41.06 66.03 -13.90
C ARG A 403 40.33 65.29 -12.78
N ALA A 404 40.62 65.63 -11.52
CA ALA A 404 39.96 65.01 -10.37
C ALA A 404 38.44 65.28 -10.35
N ASP A 405 37.99 66.48 -10.70
CA ASP A 405 36.56 66.81 -10.84
C ASP A 405 35.91 66.02 -11.99
N GLN A 406 36.54 65.98 -13.17
CA GLN A 406 36.02 65.24 -14.32
C GLN A 406 35.92 63.73 -14.06
N GLU A 407 36.93 63.14 -13.42
CA GLU A 407 36.94 61.72 -13.03
C GLU A 407 35.87 61.41 -11.98
N ALA A 408 35.70 62.27 -10.97
CA ALA A 408 34.67 62.11 -9.95
C ALA A 408 33.26 62.25 -10.52
N GLN A 409 33.03 63.20 -11.44
CA GLN A 409 31.74 63.37 -12.14
C GLN A 409 31.44 62.19 -13.08
N GLY A 410 32.42 61.72 -13.84
CA GLY A 410 32.28 60.54 -14.68
C GLY A 410 31.94 59.27 -13.87
N ARG A 411 32.59 59.10 -12.71
CA ARG A 411 32.30 58.02 -11.78
C ARG A 411 30.89 58.13 -11.19
N LEU A 412 30.48 59.33 -10.75
CA LEU A 412 29.14 59.58 -10.22
C LEU A 412 28.04 59.26 -11.25
N ALA A 413 28.22 59.70 -12.49
CA ALA A 413 27.25 59.45 -13.56
C ALA A 413 27.10 57.95 -13.88
N ARG A 414 28.20 57.20 -13.87
CA ARG A 414 28.17 55.74 -14.05
C ARG A 414 27.46 55.04 -12.89
N LEU A 415 27.87 55.33 -11.66
CA LEU A 415 27.29 54.72 -10.45
C LEU A 415 25.80 55.06 -10.30
N THR A 416 25.39 56.27 -10.69
CA THR A 416 23.98 56.68 -10.67
C THR A 416 23.14 55.82 -11.61
N ARG A 417 23.62 55.56 -12.84
CA ARG A 417 22.92 54.68 -13.79
C ARG A 417 22.82 53.24 -13.27
N GLU A 418 23.90 52.71 -12.69
CA GLU A 418 23.93 51.37 -12.10
C GLU A 418 22.97 51.27 -10.91
N ARG A 419 22.93 52.30 -10.05
CA ARG A 419 21.97 52.41 -8.92
C ARG A 419 20.54 52.42 -9.43
N ASP A 420 20.22 53.25 -10.41
CA ASP A 420 18.88 53.39 -10.94
C ASP A 420 18.39 52.08 -11.61
N GLN A 421 19.29 51.35 -12.28
CA GLN A 421 19.00 50.01 -12.81
C GLN A 421 18.73 49.01 -11.68
N ALA A 422 19.55 48.97 -10.63
CA ALA A 422 19.35 48.09 -9.48
C ALA A 422 18.05 48.41 -8.73
N VAL A 423 17.67 49.69 -8.62
CA VAL A 423 16.38 50.10 -8.04
C VAL A 423 15.21 49.68 -8.94
N ALA A 424 15.34 49.81 -10.27
CA ALA A 424 14.31 49.40 -11.22
C ALA A 424 14.07 47.88 -11.21
N GLU A 425 15.05 47.06 -10.82
CA GLU A 425 14.90 45.61 -10.62
C GLU A 425 13.96 45.26 -9.44
N LEU A 426 13.79 46.15 -8.45
CA LEU A 426 12.98 45.86 -7.26
C LEU A 426 11.48 45.78 -7.53
N ALA A 427 10.93 46.72 -8.30
CA ALA A 427 9.50 46.76 -8.60
C ALA A 427 8.93 45.48 -9.27
N PRO A 428 9.57 44.88 -10.29
CA PRO A 428 9.10 43.61 -10.85
C PRO A 428 9.25 42.44 -9.87
N LEU A 429 10.28 42.43 -9.01
CA LEU A 429 10.46 41.40 -7.98
C LEU A 429 9.41 41.51 -6.86
N ASP A 430 9.03 42.72 -6.46
CA ASP A 430 7.92 42.98 -5.53
C ASP A 430 6.58 42.49 -6.13
N ALA A 431 6.36 42.76 -7.42
CA ALA A 431 5.18 42.27 -8.13
C ALA A 431 5.18 40.75 -8.31
N GLU A 432 6.35 40.12 -8.48
CA GLU A 432 6.51 38.65 -8.48
C GLU A 432 6.12 38.08 -7.12
N LEU A 433 6.67 38.63 -6.02
CA LEU A 433 6.35 38.21 -4.65
C LEU A 433 4.86 38.33 -4.31
N ALA A 434 4.20 39.39 -4.77
CA ALA A 434 2.76 39.59 -4.56
C ALA A 434 1.88 38.58 -5.33
N ARG A 435 2.38 37.99 -6.41
CA ARG A 435 1.66 36.99 -7.22
C ARG A 435 1.94 35.55 -6.80
N LEU A 436 2.97 35.32 -6.00
CA LEU A 436 3.33 33.99 -5.54
C LEU A 436 2.25 33.40 -4.63
N PRO A 437 2.11 32.06 -4.61
CA PRO A 437 1.14 31.38 -3.75
C PRO A 437 1.33 31.77 -2.29
N ASP A 438 0.23 32.00 -1.59
CA ASP A 438 0.28 32.32 -0.17
C ASP A 438 0.70 31.09 0.65
N VAL A 439 1.87 31.20 1.27
CA VAL A 439 2.44 30.17 2.15
C VAL A 439 1.52 29.92 3.35
N VAL A 440 0.82 30.94 3.86
CA VAL A 440 -0.10 30.81 5.00
C VAL A 440 -1.29 29.95 4.60
N ALA A 441 -1.94 30.28 3.48
CA ALA A 441 -3.05 29.48 2.95
C ALA A 441 -2.63 28.02 2.65
N ALA A 442 -1.42 27.81 2.13
CA ALA A 442 -0.88 26.47 1.90
C ALA A 442 -0.62 25.70 3.21
N ALA A 443 -0.15 26.38 4.26
CA ALA A 443 0.06 25.79 5.58
C ALA A 443 -1.27 25.44 6.27
N GLU A 444 -2.29 26.29 6.14
CA GLU A 444 -3.65 26.00 6.61
C GLU A 444 -4.27 24.78 5.89
N ALA A 445 -4.01 24.64 4.58
CA ALA A 445 -4.43 23.47 3.82
C ALA A 445 -3.75 22.18 4.32
N VAL A 446 -2.46 22.25 4.70
CA VAL A 446 -1.75 21.13 5.33
C VAL A 446 -2.39 20.78 6.67
N ALA A 447 -2.59 21.76 7.56
CA ALA A 447 -3.21 21.53 8.87
C ALA A 447 -4.60 20.89 8.76
N THR A 448 -5.42 21.36 7.81
CA THR A 448 -6.75 20.81 7.53
C THR A 448 -6.65 19.36 7.01
N ALA A 449 -5.68 19.07 6.14
CA ALA A 449 -5.46 17.73 5.62
C ALA A 449 -4.93 16.76 6.69
N GLU A 450 -4.06 17.22 7.59
CA GLU A 450 -3.58 16.44 8.74
C GLU A 450 -4.73 16.07 9.69
N GLN A 451 -5.62 17.02 9.98
CA GLN A 451 -6.80 16.75 10.81
C GLN A 451 -7.71 15.70 10.15
N ARG A 452 -7.96 15.81 8.84
CA ARG A 452 -8.77 14.82 8.09
C ARG A 452 -8.10 13.45 8.07
N GLN A 453 -6.79 13.40 7.90
CA GLN A 453 -6.01 12.16 7.90
C GLN A 453 -6.04 11.47 9.26
N ALA A 454 -5.86 12.22 10.35
CA ALA A 454 -6.00 11.71 11.71
C ALA A 454 -7.42 11.16 11.98
N GLN A 455 -8.46 11.90 11.58
CA GLN A 455 -9.85 11.44 11.71
C GLN A 455 -10.11 10.16 10.90
N ALA A 456 -9.67 10.11 9.64
CA ALA A 456 -9.84 8.93 8.79
C ALA A 456 -9.10 7.70 9.34
N GLN A 457 -7.91 7.90 9.92
CA GLN A 457 -7.14 6.81 10.54
C GLN A 457 -7.80 6.28 11.81
N ILE A 458 -8.37 7.16 12.65
CA ILE A 458 -9.15 6.76 13.84
C ILE A 458 -10.40 5.97 13.42
N MET A 459 -11.09 6.42 12.38
CA MET A 459 -12.27 5.70 11.86
C MET A 459 -11.90 4.34 11.28
N LEU A 460 -10.78 4.24 10.56
CA LEU A 460 -10.28 2.97 10.04
C LEU A 460 -9.95 1.98 11.16
N THR A 461 -9.21 2.40 12.19
CA THR A 461 -8.84 1.51 13.30
C THR A 461 -10.05 1.05 14.10
N ALA A 462 -11.01 1.95 14.34
CA ALA A 462 -12.29 1.58 14.97
C ALA A 462 -13.07 0.57 14.12
N GLN A 463 -13.12 0.76 12.80
CA GLN A 463 -13.84 -0.12 11.88
C GLN A 463 -13.16 -1.48 11.72
N GLU A 464 -11.83 -1.55 11.69
CA GLU A 464 -11.06 -2.80 11.68
C GLU A 464 -11.31 -3.60 12.98
N ALA A 465 -11.30 -2.94 14.14
CA ALA A 465 -11.61 -3.58 15.42
C ALA A 465 -13.06 -4.11 15.45
N HIS A 466 -14.02 -3.34 14.93
CA HIS A 466 -15.41 -3.78 14.83
C HIS A 466 -15.56 -5.00 13.91
N THR A 467 -14.93 -4.99 12.74
CA THR A 467 -14.97 -6.08 11.76
C THR A 467 -14.31 -7.34 12.30
N GLN A 468 -13.21 -7.21 13.05
CA GLN A 468 -12.61 -8.34 13.78
C GLN A 468 -13.56 -8.95 14.82
N GLY A 469 -14.31 -8.13 15.56
CA GLY A 469 -15.35 -8.61 16.48
C GLY A 469 -16.45 -9.40 15.77
N LEU A 470 -16.90 -8.93 14.59
CA LEU A 470 -17.88 -9.63 13.76
C LEU A 470 -17.32 -10.95 13.21
N ALA A 471 -16.07 -10.99 12.78
CA ALA A 471 -15.40 -12.20 12.33
C ALA A 471 -15.28 -13.25 13.45
N GLN A 472 -15.02 -12.81 14.69
CA GLN A 472 -15.02 -13.69 15.86
C GLN A 472 -16.42 -14.25 16.15
N ALA A 473 -17.47 -13.42 16.04
CA ALA A 473 -18.85 -13.87 16.21
C ALA A 473 -19.26 -14.91 15.15
N GLU A 474 -18.89 -14.72 13.88
CA GLU A 474 -19.12 -15.73 12.82
C GLU A 474 -18.38 -17.03 13.14
N ARG A 475 -17.10 -16.96 13.53
CA ARG A 475 -16.30 -18.13 13.91
C ARG A 475 -16.88 -18.86 15.12
N ALA A 476 -17.39 -18.13 16.11
CA ALA A 476 -18.00 -18.69 17.31
C ALA A 476 -19.35 -19.37 17.01
N ALA A 477 -20.08 -18.92 15.99
CA ALA A 477 -21.35 -19.52 15.56
C ALA A 477 -21.17 -20.82 14.75
N ARG A 478 -19.95 -21.12 14.26
CA ARG A 478 -19.70 -22.31 13.42
C ARG A 478 -19.69 -23.64 14.18
N PRO A 479 -19.01 -23.82 15.32
CA PRO A 479 -19.02 -25.08 16.05
C PRO A 479 -20.43 -25.53 16.52
N PRO A 480 -21.32 -24.64 17.02
CA PRO A 480 -22.70 -25.01 17.32
C PRO A 480 -23.46 -25.54 16.09
N LEU A 481 -23.26 -24.93 14.91
CA LEU A 481 -23.87 -25.39 13.67
C LEU A 481 -23.37 -26.79 13.30
N ASP A 482 -22.06 -26.99 13.28
CA ASP A 482 -21.46 -28.28 12.96
C ASP A 482 -21.86 -29.38 13.97
N ALA A 483 -22.10 -29.02 15.24
CA ALA A 483 -22.59 -29.94 16.27
C ALA A 483 -24.07 -30.32 16.03
N ALA A 484 -24.93 -29.33 15.80
CA ALA A 484 -26.35 -29.56 15.54
C ALA A 484 -26.58 -30.37 14.24
N GLU A 485 -25.83 -30.07 13.18
CA GLU A 485 -25.92 -30.83 11.93
C GLU A 485 -25.43 -32.28 12.08
N ARG A 486 -24.34 -32.51 12.85
CA ARG A 486 -23.88 -33.87 13.16
C ARG A 486 -24.91 -34.67 13.94
N GLU A 487 -25.59 -34.05 14.91
CA GLU A 487 -26.63 -34.74 15.70
C GLU A 487 -27.84 -35.12 14.83
N VAL A 488 -28.29 -34.22 13.96
CA VAL A 488 -29.34 -34.53 12.98
C VAL A 488 -28.95 -35.70 12.08
N GLN A 489 -27.71 -35.72 11.56
CA GLN A 489 -27.24 -36.81 10.71
C GLN A 489 -27.17 -38.14 11.46
N ARG A 490 -26.72 -38.11 12.73
CA ARG A 490 -26.65 -39.30 13.60
C ARG A 490 -28.04 -39.90 13.84
N LEU A 491 -28.99 -39.09 14.30
CA LEU A 491 -30.36 -39.53 14.58
C LEU A 491 -31.08 -40.03 13.32
N LYS A 492 -30.92 -39.33 12.19
CA LYS A 492 -31.46 -39.78 10.90
C LYS A 492 -30.89 -41.12 10.45
N ALA A 493 -29.59 -41.32 10.59
CA ALA A 493 -28.95 -42.58 10.22
C ALA A 493 -29.46 -43.74 11.09
N GLU A 494 -29.61 -43.50 12.40
CA GLU A 494 -30.13 -44.47 13.37
C GLU A 494 -31.60 -44.83 13.10
N ALA A 495 -32.46 -43.82 12.92
CA ALA A 495 -33.87 -44.01 12.57
C ALA A 495 -34.03 -44.75 11.23
N LYS A 496 -33.24 -44.39 10.21
CA LYS A 496 -33.28 -45.04 8.90
C LYS A 496 -32.83 -46.50 8.96
N ALA A 497 -31.77 -46.81 9.72
CA ALA A 497 -31.30 -48.17 9.89
C ALA A 497 -32.35 -49.04 10.60
N LEU A 498 -32.98 -48.52 11.66
CA LEU A 498 -34.01 -49.22 12.43
C LEU A 498 -35.30 -49.41 11.62
N SER A 499 -35.72 -48.39 10.86
CA SER A 499 -36.84 -48.48 9.92
C SER A 499 -36.62 -49.52 8.82
N ALA A 500 -35.40 -49.58 8.27
CA ALA A 500 -35.04 -50.59 7.27
C ALA A 500 -35.06 -52.01 7.84
N LEU A 501 -34.59 -52.21 9.09
CA LEU A 501 -34.65 -53.50 9.78
C LEU A 501 -36.10 -53.95 10.03
N LEU A 502 -36.99 -53.05 10.45
CA LEU A 502 -38.41 -53.34 10.67
C LEU A 502 -39.16 -53.67 9.37
N SER A 503 -38.74 -53.09 8.25
CA SER A 503 -39.37 -53.28 6.94
C SER A 503 -38.88 -54.54 6.19
N ALA A 504 -37.71 -55.07 6.55
CA ALA A 504 -37.07 -56.19 5.84
C ALA A 504 -37.84 -57.54 5.91
N GLY A 505 -38.92 -57.63 6.71
CA GLY A 505 -39.80 -58.80 6.80
C GLY A 505 -41.20 -58.62 6.19
N GLN A 506 -41.53 -57.45 5.62
CA GLN A 506 -42.87 -57.15 5.10
C GLN A 506 -42.99 -57.49 3.60
N SER A 507 -43.62 -58.62 3.28
CA SER A 507 -43.95 -59.00 1.89
C SER A 507 -45.38 -59.52 1.70
N GLY A 508 -46.28 -59.26 2.66
CA GLY A 508 -47.68 -59.68 2.62
C GLY A 508 -48.64 -58.61 2.08
N LEU A 509 -49.71 -59.04 1.41
CA LEU A 509 -50.82 -58.18 0.95
C LEU A 509 -51.64 -57.55 2.10
N TRP A 510 -51.53 -58.09 3.33
CA TRP A 510 -52.26 -57.62 4.51
C TRP A 510 -51.28 -57.27 5.64
N PRO A 511 -51.37 -56.06 6.23
CA PRO A 511 -50.49 -55.66 7.32
C PRO A 511 -50.84 -56.41 8.62
N PRO A 512 -49.84 -56.93 9.36
CA PRO A 512 -50.06 -57.60 10.64
C PRO A 512 -50.61 -56.64 11.69
N VAL A 513 -51.34 -57.15 12.68
CA VAL A 513 -51.93 -56.31 13.73
C VAL A 513 -50.86 -55.65 14.61
N ILE A 514 -49.66 -56.24 14.74
CA ILE A 514 -48.50 -55.63 15.42
C ILE A 514 -48.14 -54.23 14.88
N ASP A 515 -48.40 -53.96 13.60
CA ASP A 515 -48.15 -52.66 12.97
C ASP A 515 -49.24 -51.63 13.32
N LEU A 516 -50.40 -52.09 13.79
CA LEU A 516 -51.54 -51.27 14.20
C LEU A 516 -51.62 -51.06 15.73
N ILE A 517 -50.71 -51.64 16.52
CA ILE A 517 -50.76 -51.61 17.99
C ILE A 517 -49.71 -50.67 18.58
N GLN A 518 -50.12 -49.64 19.31
CA GLN A 518 -49.21 -48.84 20.13
C GLN A 518 -49.18 -49.34 21.57
N VAL A 519 -47.98 -49.57 22.10
CA VAL A 519 -47.77 -50.12 23.44
C VAL A 519 -47.08 -49.10 24.32
N THR A 520 -47.55 -48.93 25.55
CA THR A 520 -46.86 -48.11 26.56
C THR A 520 -45.48 -48.70 26.86
N PRO A 521 -44.40 -47.89 26.92
CA PRO A 521 -43.06 -48.40 27.20
C PRO A 521 -43.00 -49.26 28.47
N GLY A 522 -42.38 -50.44 28.36
CA GLY A 522 -42.26 -51.43 29.43
C GLY A 522 -43.41 -52.46 29.50
N ALA A 523 -44.35 -52.43 28.55
CA ALA A 523 -45.43 -53.43 28.41
C ALA A 523 -45.29 -54.28 27.13
N GLU A 524 -44.22 -54.08 26.34
CA GLU A 524 -44.00 -54.78 25.07
C GLU A 524 -43.76 -56.28 25.27
N ALA A 525 -42.98 -56.66 26.30
CA ALA A 525 -42.74 -58.05 26.66
C ALA A 525 -44.02 -58.72 27.18
N ALA A 526 -44.84 -57.99 27.94
CA ALA A 526 -46.14 -58.48 28.42
C ALA A 526 -47.10 -58.77 27.25
N LEU A 527 -47.18 -57.87 26.26
CA LEU A 527 -48.02 -58.07 25.08
C LEU A 527 -47.48 -59.19 24.18
N GLY A 528 -46.17 -59.24 23.96
CA GLY A 528 -45.51 -60.28 23.17
C GLY A 528 -45.62 -61.67 23.81
N ALA A 529 -45.61 -61.77 25.14
CA ALA A 529 -45.86 -63.02 25.86
C ALA A 529 -47.34 -63.42 25.82
N ALA A 530 -48.25 -62.44 25.86
CA ALA A 530 -49.69 -62.71 25.86
C ALA A 530 -50.21 -63.26 24.52
N PHE A 531 -49.68 -62.78 23.39
CA PHE A 531 -50.18 -63.11 22.05
C PHE A 531 -49.17 -63.84 21.16
N GLY A 532 -47.86 -63.74 21.39
CA GLY A 532 -46.84 -64.40 20.57
C GLY A 532 -46.98 -64.08 19.08
N ASP A 533 -46.95 -65.13 18.25
CA ASP A 533 -47.07 -65.06 16.80
C ASP A 533 -48.46 -64.59 16.32
N ASP A 534 -49.47 -64.59 17.20
CA ASP A 534 -50.79 -64.10 16.86
C ASP A 534 -50.79 -62.59 16.56
N LEU A 535 -49.76 -61.84 16.98
CA LEU A 535 -49.59 -60.41 16.65
C LEU A 535 -49.23 -60.18 15.17
N ASP A 536 -48.64 -61.18 14.50
CA ASP A 536 -48.33 -61.12 13.07
C ASP A 536 -49.54 -61.43 12.17
N VAL A 537 -50.69 -61.77 12.78
CA VAL A 537 -51.94 -62.03 12.06
C VAL A 537 -52.65 -60.69 11.78
N PRO A 538 -53.14 -60.43 10.55
CA PRO A 538 -53.89 -59.22 10.22
C PRO A 538 -55.28 -59.18 10.85
N ALA A 539 -55.88 -57.99 10.99
CA ALA A 539 -57.27 -57.81 11.43
C ALA A 539 -58.28 -57.79 10.25
N ASP A 540 -57.80 -58.02 9.03
CA ASP A 540 -58.61 -58.07 7.84
C ASP A 540 -59.21 -59.47 7.67
N VAL A 541 -60.54 -59.57 7.69
CA VAL A 541 -61.27 -60.83 7.54
C VAL A 541 -61.09 -61.50 6.17
N GLY A 542 -60.55 -60.77 5.18
CA GLY A 542 -60.16 -61.30 3.88
C GLY A 542 -58.86 -62.13 3.90
N ALA A 543 -58.08 -62.09 4.99
CA ALA A 543 -56.89 -62.90 5.12
C ALA A 543 -57.23 -64.34 5.59
N PRO A 544 -56.50 -65.38 5.11
CA PRO A 544 -56.74 -66.78 5.47
C PRO A 544 -56.64 -67.06 6.98
N VAL A 545 -55.82 -66.27 7.69
CA VAL A 545 -55.72 -66.24 9.15
C VAL A 545 -55.92 -64.77 9.54
N HIS A 546 -56.89 -64.48 10.39
CA HIS A 546 -57.22 -63.11 10.77
C HIS A 546 -57.79 -62.99 12.18
N TRP A 547 -57.65 -61.80 12.75
CA TRP A 547 -58.43 -61.37 13.90
C TRP A 547 -59.80 -60.84 13.46
N ARG A 548 -60.86 -61.33 14.08
CA ARG A 548 -62.23 -60.84 13.84
C ARG A 548 -62.69 -59.99 15.02
N HIS A 549 -63.33 -58.87 14.73
CA HIS A 549 -64.00 -58.09 15.76
C HIS A 549 -65.24 -58.81 16.30
N LEU A 550 -65.30 -58.96 17.62
CA LEU A 550 -66.42 -59.52 18.35
C LEU A 550 -66.99 -58.45 19.28
N GLU A 551 -68.30 -58.31 19.35
CA GLU A 551 -68.96 -57.39 20.28
C GLU A 551 -68.63 -57.76 21.73
N THR A 552 -68.50 -56.75 22.58
CA THR A 552 -68.21 -56.90 24.01
C THR A 552 -69.45 -57.39 24.77
N HIS A 553 -69.42 -58.62 25.29
CA HIS A 553 -70.44 -59.17 26.20
C HIS A 553 -70.14 -58.84 27.67
N ASP A 554 -71.01 -59.23 28.61
CA ASP A 554 -70.73 -59.22 30.05
C ASP A 554 -69.38 -59.91 30.32
N GLN A 555 -68.36 -59.10 30.60
CA GLN A 555 -67.01 -59.58 30.76
C GLN A 555 -66.81 -60.09 32.19
N GLN A 556 -66.18 -61.24 32.31
CA GLN A 556 -65.71 -61.74 33.59
C GLN A 556 -64.66 -60.78 34.13
N SER A 557 -64.82 -60.36 35.38
CA SER A 557 -63.83 -59.52 36.06
C SER A 557 -62.52 -60.28 36.22
N LEU A 558 -61.40 -59.63 35.95
CA LEU A 558 -60.09 -60.13 36.35
C LEU A 558 -60.00 -60.18 37.89
N PRO A 559 -59.10 -61.01 38.46
CA PRO A 559 -58.90 -61.06 39.90
C PRO A 559 -58.66 -59.66 40.51
N PRO A 560 -59.18 -59.37 41.71
CA PRO A 560 -59.02 -58.06 42.34
C PRO A 560 -57.54 -57.71 42.54
N GLY A 561 -57.15 -56.50 42.15
CA GLY A 561 -55.77 -56.01 42.19
C GLY A 561 -54.98 -56.19 40.89
N VAL A 562 -55.58 -56.78 39.84
CA VAL A 562 -54.95 -56.99 38.53
C VAL A 562 -55.34 -55.87 37.56
N THR A 563 -54.36 -55.27 36.87
CA THR A 563 -54.61 -54.24 35.85
C THR A 563 -54.80 -54.88 34.48
N PRO A 564 -55.87 -54.63 33.73
CA PRO A 564 -56.04 -55.21 32.40
C PRO A 564 -55.02 -54.64 31.41
N LEU A 565 -54.49 -55.47 30.50
CA LEU A 565 -53.51 -55.08 29.49
C LEU A 565 -54.08 -54.07 28.48
N SER A 566 -55.40 -54.07 28.27
CA SER A 566 -56.13 -53.05 27.48
C SER A 566 -55.94 -51.62 28.00
N ALA A 567 -55.55 -51.40 29.26
CA ALA A 567 -55.24 -50.07 29.78
C ALA A 567 -53.85 -49.56 29.36
N LEU A 568 -52.96 -50.44 28.90
CA LEU A 568 -51.56 -50.13 28.58
C LEU A 568 -51.26 -50.23 27.07
N VAL A 569 -52.23 -50.69 26.27
CA VAL A 569 -52.08 -50.99 24.85
C VAL A 569 -53.25 -50.40 24.07
N SER A 570 -52.94 -49.61 23.04
CA SER A 570 -53.90 -49.14 22.04
C SER A 570 -53.85 -50.07 20.83
N ALA A 571 -54.94 -50.81 20.58
CA ALA A 571 -55.00 -51.85 19.56
C ALA A 571 -56.33 -51.80 18.78
N PRO A 572 -56.42 -52.43 17.60
CA PRO A 572 -57.66 -52.52 16.84
C PRO A 572 -58.81 -53.15 17.65
N PRO A 573 -60.09 -52.80 17.36
CA PRO A 573 -61.24 -53.35 18.07
C PRO A 573 -61.31 -54.89 18.08
N ALA A 574 -60.66 -55.54 17.11
CA ALA A 574 -60.55 -57.00 17.05
C ALA A 574 -59.83 -57.63 18.25
N LEU A 575 -58.90 -56.92 18.89
CA LEU A 575 -58.15 -57.39 20.05
C LEU A 575 -58.74 -56.94 21.41
N ALA A 576 -59.69 -56.01 21.41
CA ALA A 576 -60.20 -55.38 22.62
C ALA A 576 -60.72 -56.40 23.66
N ARG A 577 -61.43 -57.43 23.21
CA ARG A 577 -61.97 -58.50 24.07
C ARG A 577 -60.85 -59.33 24.73
N SER A 578 -59.83 -59.69 23.95
CA SER A 578 -58.69 -60.48 24.45
C SER A 578 -57.83 -59.65 25.41
N LEU A 579 -57.54 -58.39 25.07
CA LEU A 579 -56.75 -57.47 25.90
C LEU A 579 -57.41 -57.15 27.25
N ALA A 580 -58.74 -57.17 27.33
CA ALA A 580 -59.47 -56.97 28.57
C ALA A 580 -59.42 -58.19 29.52
N GLN A 581 -59.14 -59.39 29.00
CA GLN A 581 -59.05 -60.64 29.76
C GLN A 581 -57.59 -61.06 30.05
N ILE A 582 -56.64 -60.21 29.68
CA ILE A 582 -55.23 -60.37 30.02
C ILE A 582 -54.91 -59.37 31.13
N GLY A 583 -54.50 -59.87 32.29
CA GLY A 583 -54.12 -59.07 33.42
C GLY A 583 -52.60 -58.90 33.56
N VAL A 584 -52.13 -57.71 33.92
CA VAL A 584 -50.73 -57.44 34.21
C VAL A 584 -50.50 -57.51 35.71
N VAL A 585 -49.52 -58.32 36.14
CA VAL A 585 -49.20 -58.60 37.55
C VAL A 585 -47.70 -58.57 37.81
N GLU A 586 -47.31 -58.44 39.07
CA GLU A 586 -45.92 -58.66 39.47
C GLU A 586 -45.58 -60.17 39.46
N PRO A 587 -44.35 -60.58 39.11
CA PRO A 587 -44.02 -61.99 38.94
C PRO A 587 -44.32 -62.87 40.16
N GLN A 588 -44.11 -62.32 41.36
CA GLN A 588 -44.37 -63.00 42.63
C GLN A 588 -45.86 -63.31 42.86
N ASP A 589 -46.77 -62.54 42.24
CA ASP A 589 -48.21 -62.69 42.39
C ASP A 589 -48.82 -63.62 41.35
N GLY A 590 -48.11 -63.90 40.25
CA GLY A 590 -48.61 -64.68 39.11
C GLY A 590 -49.10 -66.08 39.51
N ALA A 591 -48.27 -66.86 40.23
CA ALA A 591 -48.64 -68.21 40.66
C ALA A 591 -49.80 -68.22 41.67
N ARG A 592 -49.86 -67.23 42.58
CA ARG A 592 -50.93 -67.10 43.58
C ARG A 592 -52.27 -66.74 42.92
N LEU A 593 -52.25 -65.83 41.94
CA LEU A 593 -53.43 -65.35 41.24
C LEU A 593 -53.88 -66.29 40.11
N GLN A 594 -53.00 -67.16 39.61
CA GLN A 594 -53.33 -68.15 38.58
C GLN A 594 -54.49 -69.06 38.98
N ALA A 595 -54.56 -69.46 40.25
CA ALA A 595 -55.63 -70.30 40.78
C ALA A 595 -57.03 -69.62 40.78
N LEU A 596 -57.06 -68.29 40.63
CA LEU A 596 -58.28 -67.49 40.58
C LEU A 596 -58.71 -67.14 39.16
N LEU A 597 -57.96 -67.57 38.14
CA LEU A 597 -58.28 -67.26 36.74
C LEU A 597 -59.49 -68.07 36.27
N LEU A 598 -60.40 -67.37 35.59
CA LEU A 598 -61.52 -68.00 34.92
C LEU A 598 -61.13 -68.48 33.51
N PRO A 599 -61.88 -69.43 32.93
CA PRO A 599 -61.59 -69.94 31.59
C PRO A 599 -61.43 -68.83 30.55
N GLY A 600 -60.27 -68.81 29.89
CA GLY A 600 -59.90 -67.81 28.88
C GLY A 600 -59.04 -66.64 29.39
N GLN A 601 -58.91 -66.47 30.70
CA GLN A 601 -58.06 -65.41 31.28
C GLN A 601 -56.58 -65.78 31.28
N ARG A 602 -55.74 -64.76 31.21
CA ARG A 602 -54.28 -64.87 31.29
C ARG A 602 -53.73 -63.79 32.20
N LEU A 603 -52.66 -64.09 32.93
CA LEU A 603 -51.85 -63.08 33.61
C LEU A 603 -50.50 -63.01 32.92
N VAL A 604 -49.98 -61.80 32.77
CA VAL A 604 -48.65 -61.55 32.28
C VAL A 604 -47.88 -60.63 33.22
N SER A 605 -46.58 -60.85 33.35
CA SER A 605 -45.71 -59.86 34.00
C SER A 605 -45.20 -58.84 33.00
N ARG A 606 -44.72 -57.70 33.49
CA ARG A 606 -43.98 -56.73 32.66
C ARG A 606 -42.71 -57.33 32.03
N ALA A 607 -42.13 -58.35 32.66
CA ALA A 607 -40.96 -59.06 32.14
C ALA A 607 -41.31 -60.08 31.05
N GLY A 608 -42.58 -60.43 30.88
CA GLY A 608 -43.06 -61.40 29.88
C GLY A 608 -43.32 -62.80 30.43
N ASP A 609 -43.42 -62.98 31.75
CA ASP A 609 -43.94 -64.22 32.32
C ASP A 609 -45.42 -64.36 31.96
N LEU A 610 -45.90 -65.59 31.74
CA LEU A 610 -47.27 -65.89 31.36
C LEU A 610 -47.85 -66.98 32.26
N TRP A 611 -48.99 -66.70 32.89
CA TRP A 611 -49.82 -67.68 33.61
C TRP A 611 -51.20 -67.76 32.96
N ARG A 612 -51.62 -68.96 32.55
CA ARG A 612 -52.95 -69.19 31.97
C ARG A 612 -53.85 -69.96 32.93
N TRP A 613 -55.15 -69.78 32.76
CA TRP A 613 -56.20 -70.41 33.55
C TRP A 613 -56.15 -71.96 33.55
N ASP A 614 -55.58 -72.58 32.53
CA ASP A 614 -55.47 -74.04 32.36
C ASP A 614 -54.23 -74.64 33.03
N GLY A 615 -53.47 -73.83 33.79
CA GLY A 615 -52.26 -74.24 34.50
C GLY A 615 -50.97 -74.07 33.69
N TYR A 616 -51.04 -73.61 32.44
CA TYR A 616 -49.84 -73.33 31.66
C TYR A 616 -49.09 -72.12 32.24
N VAL A 617 -47.79 -72.31 32.49
CA VAL A 617 -46.87 -71.26 32.96
C VAL A 617 -45.67 -71.21 32.03
N ALA A 618 -45.32 -70.02 31.56
CA ALA A 618 -44.06 -69.76 30.89
C ALA A 618 -43.32 -68.65 31.65
N ALA A 619 -42.07 -68.91 32.03
CA ALA A 619 -41.20 -67.90 32.59
C ALA A 619 -40.66 -66.99 31.49
N ALA A 620 -40.27 -65.77 31.84
CA ALA A 620 -39.60 -64.84 30.96
C ALA A 620 -38.15 -65.29 30.63
N GLU A 621 -37.98 -66.41 29.93
CA GLU A 621 -36.69 -66.84 29.40
C GLU A 621 -36.58 -66.40 27.93
N ALA A 622 -36.06 -65.18 27.76
CA ALA A 622 -35.86 -64.43 26.52
C ALA A 622 -37.11 -63.74 25.92
N PRO A 623 -36.97 -62.50 25.41
CA PRO A 623 -38.06 -61.75 24.80
C PRO A 623 -38.52 -62.41 23.49
N THR A 624 -39.84 -62.48 23.28
CA THR A 624 -40.41 -63.06 22.06
C THR A 624 -40.09 -62.20 20.82
N PRO A 625 -40.05 -62.77 19.60
CA PRO A 625 -39.83 -62.00 18.37
C PRO A 625 -40.79 -60.81 18.22
N ALA A 626 -42.05 -60.98 18.60
CA ALA A 626 -43.04 -59.90 18.61
C ALA A 626 -42.74 -58.81 19.65
N ALA A 627 -42.25 -59.17 20.84
CA ALA A 627 -41.81 -58.20 21.85
C ALA A 627 -40.61 -57.37 21.36
N ILE A 628 -39.61 -58.02 20.74
CA ILE A 628 -38.43 -57.33 20.15
C ILE A 628 -38.88 -56.36 19.05
N ARG A 629 -39.80 -56.79 18.18
CA ARG A 629 -40.34 -55.96 17.10
C ARG A 629 -41.13 -54.74 17.62
N LEU A 630 -41.95 -54.93 18.66
CA LEU A 630 -42.66 -53.83 19.32
C LEU A 630 -41.70 -52.83 20.01
N GLN A 631 -40.67 -53.34 20.69
CA GLN A 631 -39.63 -52.49 21.29
C GLN A 631 -38.87 -51.68 20.25
N GLN A 632 -38.47 -52.30 19.13
CA GLN A 632 -37.82 -51.62 18.01
C GLN A 632 -38.72 -50.54 17.39
N ARG A 633 -40.05 -50.76 17.33
CA ARG A 633 -41.01 -49.80 16.80
C ARG A 633 -41.23 -48.60 17.73
N ASN A 634 -41.35 -48.83 19.03
CA ASN A 634 -41.39 -47.77 20.03
C ASN A 634 -40.07 -46.97 20.06
N HIS A 635 -38.93 -47.64 19.88
CA HIS A 635 -37.63 -47.00 19.76
C HIS A 635 -37.53 -46.14 18.49
N LEU A 636 -38.03 -46.63 17.34
CA LEU A 636 -38.10 -45.85 16.10
C LEU A 636 -38.95 -44.59 16.27
N ALA A 637 -40.15 -44.70 16.85
CA ALA A 637 -41.00 -43.53 17.12
C ALA A 637 -40.32 -42.50 18.02
N THR A 638 -39.51 -42.95 18.98
CA THR A 638 -38.72 -42.06 19.85
C THR A 638 -37.60 -41.37 19.06
N LEU A 639 -36.87 -42.11 18.21
CA LEU A 639 -35.81 -41.55 17.35
C LEU A 639 -36.35 -40.57 16.31
N GLU A 640 -37.53 -40.82 15.74
CA GLU A 640 -38.20 -39.90 14.82
C GLU A 640 -38.59 -38.58 15.51
N ALA A 641 -39.13 -38.65 16.73
CA ALA A 641 -39.44 -37.46 17.53
C ALA A 641 -38.16 -36.68 17.91
N GLN A 642 -37.08 -37.37 18.29
CA GLN A 642 -35.79 -36.75 18.57
C GLN A 642 -35.16 -36.11 17.32
N THR A 643 -35.31 -36.75 16.15
CA THR A 643 -34.84 -36.21 14.86
C THR A 643 -35.55 -34.90 14.54
N ALA A 644 -36.88 -34.84 14.67
CA ALA A 644 -37.65 -33.63 14.42
C ALA A 644 -37.21 -32.47 15.33
N ALA A 645 -37.02 -32.73 16.62
CA ALA A 645 -36.53 -31.73 17.57
C ALA A 645 -35.09 -31.26 17.25
N ALA A 646 -34.20 -32.18 16.86
CA ALA A 646 -32.84 -31.86 16.47
C ALA A 646 -32.78 -31.03 15.17
N GLU A 647 -33.67 -31.30 14.20
CA GLU A 647 -33.79 -30.53 12.96
C GLU A 647 -34.25 -29.09 13.22
N GLU A 648 -35.21 -28.89 14.11
CA GLU A 648 -35.66 -27.55 14.52
C GLU A 648 -34.51 -26.77 15.18
N HIS A 649 -33.78 -27.41 16.09
CA HIS A 649 -32.59 -26.81 16.71
C HIS A 649 -31.51 -26.44 15.68
N ALA A 650 -31.17 -27.36 14.76
CA ALA A 650 -30.21 -27.11 13.70
C ALA A 650 -30.65 -25.97 12.76
N HIS A 651 -31.96 -25.83 12.50
CA HIS A 651 -32.50 -24.72 11.74
C HIS A 651 -32.26 -23.38 12.44
N GLY A 652 -32.55 -23.28 13.74
CA GLY A 652 -32.31 -22.07 14.52
C GLY A 652 -30.83 -21.67 14.56
N VAL A 653 -29.93 -22.63 14.80
CA VAL A 653 -28.49 -22.36 14.80
C VAL A 653 -27.96 -21.97 13.41
N ARG A 654 -28.49 -22.56 12.33
CA ARG A 654 -28.13 -22.18 10.96
C ARG A 654 -28.54 -20.75 10.63
N GLN A 655 -29.72 -20.31 11.07
CA GLN A 655 -30.14 -18.92 10.92
C GLN A 655 -29.21 -17.97 11.67
N ALA A 656 -28.81 -18.31 12.90
CA ALA A 656 -27.87 -17.52 13.69
C ALA A 656 -26.49 -17.40 13.01
N PHE A 657 -25.95 -18.50 12.47
CA PHE A 657 -24.70 -18.48 11.70
C PHE A 657 -24.82 -17.62 10.44
N HIS A 658 -25.91 -17.75 9.68
CA HIS A 658 -26.14 -16.94 8.48
C HIS A 658 -26.25 -15.44 8.82
N ALA A 659 -26.93 -15.08 9.91
CA ALA A 659 -27.01 -13.71 10.39
C ALA A 659 -25.62 -13.15 10.75
N ALA A 660 -24.82 -13.91 11.50
CA ALA A 660 -23.45 -13.52 11.88
C ALA A 660 -22.51 -13.37 10.67
N ARG A 661 -22.66 -14.25 9.66
CA ARG A 661 -21.91 -14.14 8.41
C ARG A 661 -22.31 -12.89 7.61
N LEU A 662 -23.60 -12.60 7.50
CA LEU A 662 -24.09 -11.42 6.78
C LEU A 662 -23.60 -10.12 7.43
N THR A 663 -23.62 -10.03 8.76
CA THR A 663 -23.12 -8.85 9.48
C THR A 663 -21.61 -8.71 9.31
N HIS A 664 -20.84 -9.81 9.32
CA HIS A 664 -19.41 -9.75 9.02
C HIS A 664 -19.14 -9.31 7.57
N GLU A 665 -19.87 -9.81 6.57
CA GLU A 665 -19.75 -9.35 5.16
C GLU A 665 -20.05 -7.84 5.04
N GLN A 666 -21.07 -7.33 5.75
CA GLN A 666 -21.35 -5.89 5.80
C GLN A 666 -20.23 -5.09 6.48
N GLY A 667 -19.66 -5.62 7.57
CA GLY A 667 -18.51 -5.05 8.27
C GLY A 667 -17.28 -4.92 7.37
N GLN A 668 -16.98 -5.95 6.58
CA GLN A 668 -15.90 -5.93 5.58
C GLN A 668 -16.11 -4.85 4.51
N GLY A 669 -17.36 -4.66 4.07
CA GLY A 669 -17.70 -3.57 3.15
C GLY A 669 -17.43 -2.18 3.74
N ALA A 670 -17.82 -1.97 4.99
CA ALA A 670 -17.56 -0.72 5.70
C ALA A 670 -16.07 -0.49 6.01
N GLU A 671 -15.31 -1.55 6.34
CA GLU A 671 -13.84 -1.48 6.48
C GLU A 671 -13.17 -1.07 5.16
N ALA A 672 -13.60 -1.64 4.04
CA ALA A 672 -13.07 -1.28 2.72
C ALA A 672 -13.30 0.21 2.38
N LEU A 673 -14.47 0.76 2.73
CA LEU A 673 -14.78 2.18 2.58
C LEU A 673 -13.92 3.06 3.50
N ALA A 674 -13.75 2.69 4.76
CA ALA A 674 -12.89 3.41 5.70
C ALA A 674 -11.43 3.41 5.24
N ARG A 675 -10.93 2.28 4.72
CA ARG A 675 -9.57 2.16 4.18
C ARG A 675 -9.38 3.01 2.93
N LYS A 676 -10.40 3.12 2.08
CA LYS A 676 -10.38 4.02 0.92
C LYS A 676 -10.32 5.49 1.37
N ALA A 677 -11.14 5.89 2.33
CA ALA A 677 -11.15 7.26 2.87
C ALA A 677 -9.80 7.64 3.52
N ALA A 678 -9.16 6.72 4.26
CA ALA A 678 -7.83 6.94 4.83
C ALA A 678 -6.77 7.19 3.73
N ARG A 679 -6.77 6.38 2.66
CA ARG A 679 -5.86 6.58 1.51
C ARG A 679 -6.11 7.91 0.81
N GLU A 680 -7.36 8.30 0.60
CA GLU A 680 -7.70 9.61 0.01
C GLU A 680 -7.21 10.76 0.89
N ALA A 681 -7.34 10.66 2.22
CA ALA A 681 -6.82 11.64 3.15
C ALA A 681 -5.28 11.73 3.12
N ASP A 682 -4.57 10.60 3.07
CA ASP A 682 -3.11 10.56 2.91
C ASP A 682 -2.66 11.23 1.60
N THR A 683 -3.34 10.95 0.48
CA THR A 683 -3.01 11.59 -0.81
C THR A 683 -3.26 13.09 -0.79
N THR A 684 -4.34 13.53 -0.13
CA THR A 684 -4.67 14.96 0.04
C THR A 684 -3.60 15.66 0.88
N LEU A 685 -3.16 15.03 1.98
CA LEU A 685 -2.10 15.55 2.83
C LEU A 685 -0.76 15.64 2.09
N ALA A 686 -0.39 14.62 1.32
CA ALA A 686 0.82 14.64 0.52
C ALA A 686 0.81 15.79 -0.52
N ALA A 687 -0.33 15.98 -1.21
CA ALA A 687 -0.50 17.08 -2.16
C ALA A 687 -0.42 18.45 -1.48
N ALA A 688 -1.05 18.62 -0.30
CA ALA A 688 -0.98 19.86 0.47
C ALA A 688 0.46 20.18 0.92
N ARG A 689 1.20 19.20 1.43
CA ARG A 689 2.61 19.36 1.85
C ARG A 689 3.51 19.71 0.66
N GLN A 690 3.29 19.09 -0.50
CA GLN A 690 4.02 19.44 -1.71
C GLN A 690 3.73 20.88 -2.15
N ALA A 691 2.47 21.31 -2.11
CA ALA A 691 2.08 22.68 -2.45
C ALA A 691 2.71 23.70 -1.49
N LEU A 692 2.72 23.43 -0.18
CA LEU A 692 3.40 24.25 0.81
C LEU A 692 4.90 24.36 0.51
N GLY A 693 5.58 23.23 0.32
CA GLY A 693 7.02 23.24 0.02
C GLY A 693 7.36 23.88 -1.33
N GLN A 694 6.44 23.92 -2.30
CA GLN A 694 6.61 24.69 -3.54
C GLN A 694 6.43 26.19 -3.29
N ALA A 695 5.42 26.59 -2.52
CA ALA A 695 5.18 27.99 -2.16
C ALA A 695 6.34 28.58 -1.35
N GLU A 696 6.84 27.87 -0.34
CA GLU A 696 7.98 28.29 0.49
C GLU A 696 9.25 28.46 -0.34
N ARG A 697 9.57 27.50 -1.22
CA ARG A 697 10.75 27.58 -2.10
C ARG A 697 10.66 28.73 -3.08
N ALA A 698 9.50 28.92 -3.73
CA ALA A 698 9.30 30.00 -4.68
C ALA A 698 9.41 31.36 -3.98
N ARG A 699 8.79 31.51 -2.81
CA ARG A 699 8.85 32.75 -2.02
C ARG A 699 10.25 33.02 -1.50
N GLY A 700 10.92 32.02 -0.94
CA GLY A 700 12.32 32.17 -0.46
C GLY A 700 13.29 32.55 -1.58
N GLN A 701 13.15 31.97 -2.78
CA GLN A 701 13.98 32.34 -3.94
C GLN A 701 13.69 33.76 -4.44
N ALA A 702 12.44 34.21 -4.41
CA ALA A 702 12.08 35.57 -4.80
C ALA A 702 12.54 36.59 -3.75
N ASP A 703 12.37 36.31 -2.45
CA ASP A 703 12.85 37.16 -1.35
C ASP A 703 14.38 37.30 -1.37
N MET A 704 15.14 36.22 -1.61
CA MET A 704 16.60 36.30 -1.73
C MET A 704 17.03 37.18 -2.91
N ARG A 705 16.39 37.03 -4.08
CA ARG A 705 16.67 37.88 -5.26
C ARG A 705 16.35 39.34 -4.98
N ARG A 706 15.20 39.61 -4.35
CA ARG A 706 14.79 40.96 -3.94
C ARG A 706 15.78 41.57 -2.95
N GLN A 707 16.17 40.82 -1.91
CA GLN A 707 17.11 41.29 -0.90
C GLN A 707 18.47 41.59 -1.52
N SER A 708 18.97 40.72 -2.40
CA SER A 708 20.24 40.95 -3.11
C SER A 708 20.19 42.20 -4.01
N ALA A 709 19.08 42.43 -4.73
CA ALA A 709 18.89 43.65 -5.51
C ALA A 709 18.83 44.90 -4.62
N PHE A 710 18.17 44.81 -3.46
CA PHE A 710 18.05 45.89 -2.49
C PHE A 710 19.41 46.26 -1.88
N ASP A 711 20.17 45.27 -1.42
CA ASP A 711 21.51 45.49 -0.85
C ASP A 711 22.47 46.09 -1.89
N ARG A 712 22.36 45.65 -3.15
CA ARG A 712 23.12 46.22 -4.29
C ARG A 712 22.76 47.69 -4.51
N ALA A 713 21.48 48.02 -4.51
CA ALA A 713 21.01 49.40 -4.67
C ALA A 713 21.49 50.30 -3.51
N GLN A 714 21.41 49.84 -2.26
CA GLN A 714 21.93 50.59 -1.10
C GLN A 714 23.44 50.83 -1.18
N ASN A 715 24.22 49.81 -1.56
CA ASN A 715 25.67 49.96 -1.69
C ASN A 715 26.02 50.98 -2.79
N LEU A 716 25.37 50.88 -3.95
CA LEU A 716 25.56 51.83 -5.05
C LEU A 716 25.14 53.26 -4.66
N GLU A 717 24.08 53.42 -3.85
CA GLU A 717 23.69 54.71 -3.32
C GLU A 717 24.75 55.32 -2.40
N GLY A 718 25.36 54.53 -1.52
CA GLY A 718 26.52 54.95 -0.72
C GLY A 718 27.70 55.40 -1.59
N GLN A 719 28.05 54.63 -2.61
CA GLN A 719 29.13 54.97 -3.54
C GLN A 719 28.84 56.23 -4.38
N CYS A 720 27.57 56.46 -4.75
CA CYS A 720 27.14 57.70 -5.40
C CYS A 720 27.36 58.90 -4.46
N LEU A 721 27.00 58.77 -3.19
CA LEU A 721 27.17 59.83 -2.21
C LEU A 721 28.65 60.21 -2.05
N ASP A 722 29.54 59.22 -1.97
CA ASP A 722 30.98 59.42 -1.85
C ASP A 722 31.59 60.04 -3.12
N ALA A 723 31.18 59.57 -4.31
CA ALA A 723 31.61 60.16 -5.58
C ALA A 723 31.13 61.61 -5.73
N SER A 724 29.90 61.91 -5.27
CA SER A 724 29.37 63.28 -5.24
C SER A 724 30.17 64.18 -4.31
N ARG A 725 30.54 63.69 -3.12
CA ARG A 725 31.39 64.44 -2.18
C ARG A 725 32.79 64.69 -2.76
N ALA A 726 33.37 63.73 -3.46
CA ALA A 726 34.67 63.90 -4.12
C ALA A 726 34.62 64.94 -5.24
N ALA A 727 33.57 64.95 -6.06
CA ALA A 727 33.37 65.96 -7.11
C ALA A 727 33.16 67.37 -6.51
N GLU A 728 32.40 67.47 -5.41
CA GLU A 728 32.20 68.73 -4.70
C GLU A 728 33.51 69.26 -4.10
N ALA A 729 34.30 68.39 -3.44
CA ALA A 729 35.59 68.75 -2.87
C ALA A 729 36.60 69.23 -3.94
N ALA A 730 36.64 68.57 -5.10
CA ALA A 730 37.47 68.99 -6.22
C ALA A 730 37.06 70.36 -6.78
N ARG A 731 35.75 70.65 -6.87
CA ARG A 731 35.25 71.96 -7.30
C ARG A 731 35.54 73.08 -6.31
N ILE A 732 35.38 72.83 -5.01
CA ILE A 732 35.74 73.80 -3.96
C ILE A 732 37.24 74.11 -4.04
N ALA A 733 38.10 73.09 -4.10
CA ALA A 733 39.54 73.28 -4.22
C ALA A 733 39.96 73.99 -5.53
N LEU A 734 39.19 73.82 -6.62
CA LEU A 734 39.42 74.54 -7.88
C LEU A 734 39.02 76.02 -7.77
N ALA A 735 37.97 76.34 -7.02
CA ALA A 735 37.52 77.71 -6.79
C ALA A 735 38.45 78.49 -5.85
N ASP A 736 39.13 77.82 -4.92
CA ASP A 736 40.07 78.41 -3.97
C ASP A 736 41.48 78.68 -4.56
N LEU A 737 41.72 78.33 -5.83
CA LEU A 737 43.01 78.59 -6.49
C LEU A 737 43.23 80.09 -6.79
N PRO A 738 44.41 80.66 -6.48
CA PRO A 738 44.75 82.04 -6.82
C PRO A 738 44.72 82.33 -8.33
N ASP A 739 44.44 83.58 -8.69
CA ASP A 739 44.47 84.02 -10.10
C ASP A 739 45.91 84.04 -10.65
N LEU A 740 46.07 83.51 -11.86
CA LEU A 740 47.35 83.39 -12.57
C LEU A 740 47.72 84.64 -13.38
N ALA A 741 46.72 85.49 -13.70
CA ALA A 741 46.93 86.70 -14.51
C ALA A 741 48.01 87.66 -13.95
N PRO A 742 48.10 87.92 -12.63
CA PRO A 742 49.10 88.83 -12.07
C PRO A 742 50.54 88.31 -12.21
N LEU A 743 50.74 86.99 -12.14
CA LEU A 743 52.07 86.37 -12.28
C LEU A 743 52.57 86.39 -13.72
N ASP A 744 51.69 86.12 -14.70
CA ASP A 744 52.06 86.15 -16.12
C ASP A 744 52.41 87.59 -16.57
N GLU A 745 51.77 88.62 -16.00
CA GLU A 745 52.07 90.04 -16.26
C GLU A 745 53.43 90.47 -15.67
N GLN A 746 53.73 90.07 -14.44
CA GLN A 746 55.04 90.32 -13.81
C GLN A 746 56.20 89.65 -14.57
N LEU A 747 55.99 88.42 -15.07
CA LEU A 747 56.98 87.70 -15.87
C LEU A 747 57.27 88.38 -17.21
N HIS A 748 56.25 89.02 -17.82
CA HIS A 748 56.41 89.75 -19.07
C HIS A 748 57.21 91.05 -18.87
N ALA A 749 56.89 91.82 -17.82
CA ALA A 749 57.62 93.03 -17.48
C ALA A 749 59.11 92.76 -17.20
N GLN A 750 59.41 91.67 -16.49
CA GLN A 750 60.79 91.40 -16.10
C GLN A 750 61.71 90.92 -17.24
N ARG A 751 61.13 90.33 -18.28
CA ARG A 751 61.86 89.97 -19.52
C ARG A 751 62.34 91.20 -20.30
N LEU A 752 61.61 92.32 -20.22
CA LEU A 752 61.99 93.58 -20.88
C LEU A 752 63.20 94.23 -20.19
N HIS A 753 63.22 94.27 -18.85
CA HIS A 753 64.34 94.83 -18.09
C HIS A 753 65.66 94.03 -18.27
N ILE A 754 65.59 92.70 -18.39
CA ILE A 754 66.77 91.86 -18.65
C ILE A 754 67.39 92.17 -20.03
N ALA A 755 66.57 92.47 -21.05
CA ALA A 755 67.06 92.79 -22.38
C ALA A 755 67.84 94.12 -22.42
N GLU A 756 67.40 95.13 -21.67
CA GLU A 756 68.07 96.43 -21.56
C GLU A 756 69.39 96.34 -20.79
N ALA A 757 69.42 95.62 -19.66
CA ALA A 757 70.63 95.44 -18.85
C ALA A 757 71.75 94.68 -19.59
N ARG A 758 71.39 93.71 -20.46
CA ARG A 758 72.37 92.97 -21.30
C ARG A 758 73.12 93.87 -22.29
N THR A 759 72.48 94.92 -22.79
CA THR A 759 73.10 95.85 -23.73
C THR A 759 74.14 96.74 -23.02
N GLN A 760 73.83 97.21 -21.81
CA GLN A 760 74.72 98.06 -21.00
C GLN A 760 76.00 97.34 -20.56
N VAL A 761 75.92 96.05 -20.22
CA VAL A 761 77.10 95.23 -19.88
C VAL A 761 78.05 95.04 -21.07
N SER A 762 77.50 94.90 -22.28
CA SER A 762 78.28 94.70 -23.50
C SER A 762 79.15 95.94 -23.83
N ASP A 763 78.59 97.14 -23.70
CA ASP A 763 79.27 98.40 -24.04
C ASP A 763 80.38 98.77 -23.04
N ALA A 764 80.15 98.51 -21.74
CA ALA A 764 81.16 98.75 -20.70
C ALA A 764 82.38 97.80 -20.83
N ARG A 765 82.16 96.56 -21.28
CA ARG A 765 83.21 95.54 -21.43
C ARG A 765 84.17 95.84 -22.59
N ALA A 766 83.67 96.38 -23.70
CA ALA A 766 84.48 96.73 -24.88
C ALA A 766 85.48 97.89 -24.62
N SER A 767 85.09 98.85 -23.76
CA SER A 767 85.89 100.04 -23.46
C SER A 767 87.07 99.77 -22.51
N LEU A 768 86.92 98.85 -21.56
CA LEU A 768 87.95 98.46 -20.59
C LEU A 768 89.09 97.62 -21.21
N GLU A 769 88.75 96.71 -22.13
CA GLU A 769 89.70 95.75 -22.74
C GLU A 769 90.78 96.45 -23.60
N THR A 770 90.41 97.56 -24.25
CA THR A 770 91.30 98.31 -25.17
C THR A 770 92.40 99.08 -24.43
N PHE A 771 92.07 99.67 -23.27
CA PHE A 771 93.01 100.53 -22.51
C PHE A 771 93.93 99.73 -21.57
N ARG A 772 93.53 98.53 -21.16
CA ARG A 772 94.27 97.64 -20.23
C ARG A 772 95.51 97.01 -20.87
N ARG A 773 95.49 96.73 -22.18
CA ARG A 773 96.62 96.12 -22.93
C ARG A 773 97.84 97.04 -23.08
N GLU A 774 97.65 98.35 -23.19
CA GLU A 774 98.75 99.31 -23.42
C GLU A 774 99.47 99.71 -22.12
N ALA A 775 98.78 99.58 -20.99
CA ALA A 775 99.25 100.01 -19.68
C ALA A 775 100.06 98.94 -18.92
N GLU A 776 99.67 97.66 -19.02
CA GLU A 776 100.34 96.56 -18.30
C GLU A 776 101.76 96.26 -18.76
N THR A 777 102.12 96.63 -20.00
CA THR A 777 103.44 96.33 -20.57
C THR A 777 104.57 97.21 -19.99
N ARG A 778 104.25 98.42 -19.50
CA ARG A 778 105.25 99.40 -19.01
C ARG A 778 105.49 99.35 -17.49
N THR A 779 104.44 99.14 -16.69
CA THR A 779 104.55 99.14 -15.22
C THR A 779 105.19 97.84 -14.68
N ARG A 780 104.96 96.69 -15.33
CA ARG A 780 105.52 95.40 -14.90
C ARG A 780 107.05 95.33 -14.89
N ARG A 781 107.76 96.18 -15.65
CA ARG A 781 109.24 96.13 -15.73
C ARG A 781 109.97 96.99 -14.70
N ARG A 782 109.40 98.13 -14.28
CA ARG A 782 110.04 99.05 -13.32
C ARG A 782 109.95 98.56 -11.88
N THR A 783 108.81 97.99 -11.49
CA THR A 783 108.57 97.52 -10.12
C THR A 783 109.35 96.25 -9.78
N ALA A 784 109.67 95.44 -10.80
CA ALA A 784 110.56 94.28 -10.66
C ALA A 784 112.00 94.70 -10.29
N ILE A 785 112.54 95.73 -10.94
CA ILE A 785 113.96 96.10 -10.80
C ILE A 785 114.29 96.73 -9.42
N GLN A 786 113.40 97.56 -8.86
CA GLN A 786 113.65 98.21 -7.56
C GLN A 786 113.38 97.29 -6.34
N SER A 787 112.49 96.30 -6.47
CA SER A 787 112.23 95.33 -5.38
C SER A 787 113.29 94.23 -5.32
N GLU A 788 113.89 93.87 -6.45
CA GLU A 788 114.93 92.85 -6.50
C GLU A 788 116.24 93.35 -5.86
N LEU A 789 116.62 94.63 -6.00
CA LEU A 789 117.87 95.18 -5.44
C LEU A 789 117.97 95.24 -3.91
N SER A 790 116.88 95.55 -3.20
CA SER A 790 116.87 95.65 -1.73
C SER A 790 116.63 94.30 -1.04
N THR A 791 116.05 93.36 -1.77
CA THR A 791 115.68 92.04 -1.28
C THR A 791 116.84 91.05 -1.32
N TRP A 792 117.78 91.19 -2.27
CA TRP A 792 118.96 90.33 -2.33
C TRP A 792 119.97 90.59 -1.19
N ASP A 793 120.15 91.86 -0.78
CA ASP A 793 121.11 92.23 0.27
C ASP A 793 120.75 91.66 1.67
N ALA A 794 119.46 91.69 2.04
CA ALA A 794 118.97 91.15 3.30
C ALA A 794 118.77 89.61 3.30
N ARG A 795 118.67 88.98 2.13
CA ARG A 795 118.49 87.52 1.98
C ARG A 795 119.78 86.72 2.14
N GLY A 796 120.94 87.27 1.79
CA GLY A 796 122.22 86.57 1.92
C GLY A 796 122.60 86.26 3.38
N GLN A 797 122.28 87.16 4.33
CA GLN A 797 122.71 87.04 5.74
C GLN A 797 121.80 86.14 6.59
N ASN A 798 120.50 86.03 6.28
CA ASN A 798 119.54 85.21 7.04
C ASN A 798 119.51 83.73 6.60
N ALA A 799 119.85 83.44 5.33
CA ALA A 799 119.79 82.10 4.78
C ALA A 799 120.84 81.14 5.38
N GLN A 800 122.01 81.64 5.79
CA GLN A 800 123.08 80.81 6.38
C GLN A 800 122.76 80.28 7.79
N ALA A 801 121.93 80.96 8.58
CA ALA A 801 121.57 80.53 9.94
C ALA A 801 120.45 79.47 9.96
N GLN A 802 119.57 79.46 8.96
CA GLN A 802 118.36 78.61 8.91
C GLN A 802 118.64 77.20 8.35
N ILE A 803 119.63 77.04 7.48
CA ILE A 803 120.07 75.75 6.90
C ILE A 803 120.45 74.73 7.99
N ALA A 804 121.19 75.17 9.01
CA ALA A 804 121.72 74.28 10.05
C ALA A 804 120.62 73.65 10.96
N THR A 805 119.47 74.32 11.10
CA THR A 805 118.36 73.86 11.97
C THR A 805 117.47 72.83 11.27
N LEU A 806 117.34 72.90 9.95
CA LEU A 806 116.46 72.03 9.15
C LEU A 806 117.06 70.64 8.90
N GLU A 807 118.40 70.50 8.87
CA GLU A 807 119.08 69.22 8.62
C GLU A 807 118.88 68.20 9.76
N ALA A 808 118.80 68.68 11.00
CA ALA A 808 118.56 67.81 12.16
C ALA A 808 117.14 67.22 12.20
N ARG A 809 116.13 67.96 11.71
CA ARG A 809 114.71 67.53 11.74
C ARG A 809 114.32 66.58 10.59
N GLN A 810 115.06 66.62 9.48
CA GLN A 810 114.81 65.74 8.33
C GLN A 810 115.08 64.27 8.67
N SER A 811 116.23 63.99 9.30
CA SER A 811 116.67 62.63 9.60
C SER A 811 115.75 61.85 10.54
N GLU A 812 115.06 62.52 11.47
CA GLU A 812 114.14 61.89 12.43
C GLU A 812 112.83 61.43 11.76
N THR A 813 112.29 62.28 10.88
CA THR A 813 110.99 62.03 10.23
C THR A 813 111.09 60.95 9.12
N GLU A 814 112.27 60.76 8.50
CA GLU A 814 112.50 59.73 7.46
C GLU A 814 112.42 58.31 8.03
N THR A 815 112.83 58.13 9.29
CA THR A 815 112.86 56.83 9.96
C THR A 815 111.46 56.33 10.34
N GLU A 816 110.56 57.23 10.76
CA GLU A 816 109.16 56.88 11.11
C GLU A 816 108.29 56.52 9.88
N ARG A 817 108.49 57.20 8.75
CA ARG A 817 107.72 56.93 7.51
C ARG A 817 108.01 55.55 6.92
N ALA A 818 109.24 55.07 7.02
CA ALA A 818 109.65 53.78 6.47
C ALA A 818 108.92 52.59 7.13
N GLN A 819 108.55 52.70 8.41
CA GLN A 819 107.89 51.62 9.15
C GLN A 819 106.39 51.49 8.82
N VAL A 820 105.71 52.60 8.52
CA VAL A 820 104.25 52.62 8.25
C VAL A 820 103.91 52.20 6.82
N LEU A 821 104.81 52.42 5.86
CA LEU A 821 104.61 52.10 4.44
C LEU A 821 104.60 50.59 4.11
N ALA A 822 105.04 49.72 5.02
CA ALA A 822 105.07 48.27 4.81
C ALA A 822 103.71 47.57 5.05
N ILE A 823 102.79 48.19 5.80
CA ILE A 823 101.53 47.57 6.26
C ILE A 823 100.47 47.39 5.14
N PRO A 824 100.25 48.36 4.21
CA PRO A 824 99.22 48.22 3.19
C PRO A 824 99.42 47.07 2.20
N GLY A 825 100.67 46.65 1.95
CA GLY A 825 100.98 45.51 1.06
C GLY A 825 100.54 44.17 1.65
N MET A 826 100.73 43.97 2.95
CA MET A 826 100.33 42.74 3.67
C MET A 826 98.80 42.60 3.79
N VAL A 827 98.08 43.72 3.86
CA VAL A 827 96.61 43.75 3.89
C VAL A 827 96.00 43.40 2.53
N ALA A 828 96.65 43.79 1.43
CA ALA A 828 96.16 43.53 0.07
C ALA A 828 96.21 42.03 -0.30
N GLU A 829 97.27 41.31 0.06
CA GLU A 829 97.39 39.87 -0.17
C GLU A 829 96.34 39.07 0.61
N ARG A 830 96.13 39.39 1.90
CA ARG A 830 95.09 38.73 2.73
C ARG A 830 93.68 39.00 2.21
N ARG A 831 93.41 40.20 1.70
CA ARG A 831 92.12 40.58 1.11
C ARG A 831 91.79 39.77 -0.15
N GLN A 832 92.77 39.52 -1.01
CA GLN A 832 92.56 38.79 -2.25
C GLN A 832 92.21 37.31 -1.99
N VAL A 833 92.87 36.69 -1.01
CA VAL A 833 92.55 35.32 -0.57
C VAL A 833 91.14 35.25 0.03
N LEU A 834 90.76 36.17 0.91
CA LEU A 834 89.42 36.22 1.50
C LEU A 834 88.30 36.44 0.47
N LEU A 835 88.52 37.25 -0.56
CA LEU A 835 87.53 37.46 -1.61
C LEU A 835 87.28 36.18 -2.43
N SER A 836 88.31 35.38 -2.72
CA SER A 836 88.13 34.10 -3.39
C SER A 836 87.29 33.11 -2.55
N LEU A 837 87.59 33.00 -1.25
CA LEU A 837 86.86 32.13 -0.32
C LEU A 837 85.41 32.58 -0.10
N ILE A 838 85.12 33.89 -0.08
CA ILE A 838 83.75 34.41 -0.01
C ILE A 838 82.97 34.05 -1.27
N THR A 839 83.60 34.13 -2.44
CA THR A 839 82.95 33.82 -3.72
C THR A 839 82.61 32.33 -3.82
N GLU A 840 83.51 31.45 -3.37
CA GLU A 840 83.27 30.01 -3.27
C GLU A 840 82.19 29.66 -2.23
N ALA A 841 82.21 30.32 -1.06
CA ALA A 841 81.20 30.10 -0.03
C ALA A 841 79.80 30.60 -0.44
N ASP A 842 79.71 31.70 -1.19
CA ASP A 842 78.45 32.24 -1.72
C ASP A 842 77.87 31.32 -2.81
N ALA A 843 78.72 30.84 -3.73
CA ALA A 843 78.31 29.84 -4.72
C ALA A 843 77.79 28.54 -4.06
N ALA A 844 78.51 28.03 -3.06
CA ALA A 844 78.11 26.83 -2.34
C ALA A 844 76.81 27.00 -1.52
N ARG A 845 76.58 28.20 -0.95
CA ARG A 845 75.30 28.51 -0.30
C ARG A 845 74.16 28.55 -1.31
N LYS A 846 74.37 29.19 -2.47
CA LYS A 846 73.37 29.31 -3.52
C LYS A 846 72.95 27.94 -4.05
N GLU A 847 73.91 27.04 -4.29
CA GLU A 847 73.64 25.66 -4.69
C GLU A 847 72.82 24.89 -3.64
N ALA A 848 73.15 25.03 -2.35
CA ALA A 848 72.38 24.42 -1.26
C ALA A 848 70.95 25.00 -1.14
N ALA A 849 70.78 26.30 -1.35
CA ALA A 849 69.49 26.97 -1.33
C ALA A 849 68.59 26.56 -2.52
N ASP A 850 69.16 26.45 -3.72
CA ASP A 850 68.44 26.00 -4.93
C ASP A 850 68.00 24.53 -4.79
N ALA A 851 68.88 23.66 -4.24
CA ALA A 851 68.55 22.26 -3.95
C ALA A 851 67.42 22.13 -2.90
N LEU A 852 67.44 22.96 -1.86
CA LEU A 852 66.36 23.00 -0.85
C LEU A 852 65.04 23.48 -1.46
N ALA A 853 65.05 24.53 -2.29
CA ALA A 853 63.85 25.07 -2.91
C ALA A 853 63.16 24.07 -3.86
N LEU A 854 63.94 23.29 -4.62
CA LEU A 854 63.43 22.21 -5.46
C LEU A 854 62.77 21.11 -4.61
N ALA A 855 63.46 20.63 -3.57
CA ALA A 855 62.92 19.61 -2.67
C ALA A 855 61.64 20.06 -1.93
N GLU A 856 61.55 21.33 -1.52
CA GLU A 856 60.32 21.87 -0.89
C GLU A 856 59.15 21.97 -1.87
N THR A 857 59.43 22.19 -3.15
CA THR A 857 58.41 22.20 -4.21
C THR A 857 57.88 20.80 -4.47
N ASP A 858 58.77 19.80 -4.54
CA ASP A 858 58.40 18.39 -4.72
C ASP A 858 57.58 17.86 -3.52
N ALA A 859 57.99 18.19 -2.28
CA ALA A 859 57.25 17.81 -1.08
C ALA A 859 55.84 18.45 -1.03
N LYS A 860 55.70 19.73 -1.44
CA LYS A 860 54.39 20.39 -1.55
C LYS A 860 53.49 19.75 -2.60
N ALA A 861 54.05 19.36 -3.74
CA ALA A 861 53.32 18.65 -4.79
C ALA A 861 52.80 17.29 -4.28
N ALA A 862 53.67 16.48 -3.66
CA ALA A 862 53.29 15.19 -3.07
C ALA A 862 52.22 15.34 -1.97
N ALA A 863 52.35 16.33 -1.08
CA ALA A 863 51.37 16.61 -0.02
C ALA A 863 50.01 17.09 -0.55
N SER A 864 49.99 17.76 -1.70
CA SER A 864 48.74 18.18 -2.36
C SER A 864 48.04 17.00 -3.05
N GLN A 865 48.83 16.10 -3.65
CA GLN A 865 48.31 14.89 -4.30
C GLN A 865 47.79 13.88 -3.28
N SER A 866 48.47 13.68 -2.14
CA SER A 866 47.98 12.82 -1.06
C SER A 866 46.63 13.30 -0.52
N ARG A 867 46.52 14.60 -0.20
CA ARG A 867 45.26 15.20 0.28
C ARG A 867 44.12 15.11 -0.72
N ARG A 868 44.42 15.07 -2.02
CA ARG A 868 43.41 14.92 -3.07
C ARG A 868 42.93 13.47 -3.21
N LEU A 869 43.76 12.48 -2.90
CA LEU A 869 43.40 11.06 -2.93
C LEU A 869 42.66 10.62 -1.65
N ASP A 870 42.90 11.32 -0.54
CA ASP A 870 42.20 11.10 0.74
C ASP A 870 40.77 11.68 0.78
N LEU A 871 40.47 12.68 -0.06
CA LEU A 871 39.15 13.31 -0.23
C LEU A 871 38.32 12.57 -1.29
#